data_AF-A0A6P6YFM8-F1
#
_entry.id   AF-A0A6P6YFM8-F1
#
_cell.length_a   1.000
_cell.length_b   1.000
_cell.length_c   1.000
_cell.angle_alpha   90.00
_cell.angle_beta   90.00
_cell.angle_gamma   90.00
#
_symmetry.space_group_name_H-M   'P 1'
#
loop_
_entity.id
_entity.type
_entity.pdbx_description
1 polymer ?
#
loop_
_entity_poly.entity_id
_entity_poly.type
_entity_poly.pdbx_seq_one_letter_code
_entity_poly.pdbx_strand_id
1 'polypeptide(L)'
;MLFQFRYVCWCLTCNFQIMIFNRFNRFYEFFKRQNHRQIRLLLAITMILLMIFYFYNSNHNRSSSGGLSSDDNNHHQSWLSSINHFDDNLDLIRNKLQYAVMIDAGSSGSRVYIYVWPPHSGDMRQLLKIRMLRDQLGNDVYHTITPGLSSCSSNVSSSSIYMEPLLEFASKHIPKIKHKETPLYIMATAGMRLLDLQTQNAILENLRQEIPKKFAFLFTANNVAVISGKEEGLYSWITLNYLLGRFDHTMETRPLITIENNDKQWKRMNTVNMFEMGGASIQIAFEITKNSQYEQLKSMFSKEKFSEKLFEINLGCHEHDYNHQYRLFVTTFLSLGANSARKNYIDFLIKQSNDLKYHNSSLTTKETILFDPCLSIDSSETVNYTMANHPSHSLSSSTSTTQYLYHLKGSGEFDNCVEKLSKIIANNQCLPDQNQNNTISKACPFEELKNIILPFSNEEDFYGLSEFWYSMNDIFHSGGQYNSDEFSKLSKKYCSTSWLVTQDRYRRKLYPMADFKRLLYQCFKSSWIFTILHSGFRMPRNYQKFRSISMLNDEPVQWTLGALIFRTRFFPLRTLDQQHGVMSEHVVNLHESTTINFYLQYLLFTLCMLAVIFCIILYLHRLQSMLNNNNNSNDGSVCNNNNNYKQFYNTKKSLHETYPLFTNHQDDDNHEDINDKLYRKQQPQVFIDFG
;
A
#
# COMPACT_ATOMS: atom_id res chain seq x y z
N MET A 1 24.21 -17.73 17.25
CA MET A 1 25.26 -16.69 17.32
C MET A 1 25.29 -15.89 18.62
N LEU A 2 24.16 -15.39 19.17
CA LEU A 2 24.17 -14.51 20.36
C LEU A 2 24.81 -15.07 21.65
N PHE A 3 24.96 -16.39 21.82
CA PHE A 3 25.57 -16.98 23.03
C PHE A 3 27.10 -16.87 23.10
N GLN A 4 27.84 -16.89 21.98
CA GLN A 4 29.30 -16.82 22.01
C GLN A 4 29.81 -15.42 22.41
N PHE A 5 29.06 -14.35 22.09
CA PHE A 5 29.45 -12.98 22.45
C PHE A 5 29.47 -12.73 23.97
N ARG A 6 28.56 -13.36 24.74
CA ARG A 6 28.52 -13.18 26.20
C ARG A 6 29.73 -13.78 26.92
N TYR A 7 30.27 -14.91 26.44
CA TYR A 7 31.43 -15.55 27.07
C TYR A 7 32.73 -14.74 26.89
N VAL A 8 32.93 -14.13 25.72
CA VAL A 8 34.12 -13.31 25.42
C VAL A 8 34.17 -12.06 26.30
N CYS A 9 33.04 -11.38 26.51
CA CYS A 9 32.98 -10.19 27.36
C CYS A 9 33.34 -10.49 28.83
N TRP A 10 32.93 -11.64 29.38
CA TRP A 10 33.12 -11.95 30.80
C TRP A 10 34.59 -12.23 31.17
N CYS A 11 35.32 -12.94 30.30
CA CYS A 11 36.75 -13.19 30.49
C CYS A 11 37.62 -11.93 30.37
N LEU A 12 37.18 -10.93 29.59
CA LEU A 12 37.88 -9.66 29.45
C LEU A 12 37.69 -8.75 30.68
N THR A 13 36.51 -8.74 31.31
CA THR A 13 36.24 -7.89 32.48
C THR A 13 37.03 -8.28 33.72
N CYS A 14 37.17 -9.59 34.03
CA CYS A 14 37.86 -10.04 35.25
C CYS A 14 39.37 -9.76 35.23
N ASN A 15 40.03 -9.93 34.07
CA ASN A 15 41.47 -9.67 33.94
C ASN A 15 41.82 -8.18 34.05
N PHE A 16 40.91 -7.28 33.66
CA PHE A 16 41.17 -5.84 33.66
C PHE A 16 41.19 -5.25 35.08
N GLN A 17 40.31 -5.71 35.98
CA GLN A 17 40.25 -5.19 37.36
C GLN A 17 41.50 -5.53 38.18
N ILE A 18 42.04 -6.75 38.05
CA ILE A 18 43.24 -7.19 38.78
C ILE A 18 44.49 -6.40 38.32
N MET A 19 44.58 -6.04 37.04
CA MET A 19 45.73 -5.30 36.51
C MET A 19 45.75 -3.80 36.93
N ILE A 20 44.58 -3.20 37.18
CA ILE A 20 44.46 -1.80 37.61
C ILE A 20 44.94 -1.62 39.06
N PHE A 21 44.51 -2.49 39.98
CA PHE A 21 44.78 -2.34 41.42
C PHE A 21 46.28 -2.33 41.73
N ASN A 22 47.05 -3.21 41.08
CA ASN A 22 48.50 -3.32 41.26
C ASN A 22 49.34 -2.20 40.57
N ARG A 23 48.72 -1.32 39.77
CA ARG A 23 49.40 -0.15 39.18
C ARG A 23 49.19 1.14 39.96
N PHE A 24 48.06 1.30 40.66
CA PHE A 24 47.73 2.53 41.38
C PHE A 24 48.78 2.89 42.45
N ASN A 25 49.26 1.92 43.23
CA ASN A 25 50.27 2.14 44.27
C ASN A 25 51.63 2.64 43.75
N ARG A 26 51.99 2.39 42.47
CA ARG A 26 53.22 2.95 41.88
C ARG A 26 53.04 4.36 41.34
N PHE A 27 51.81 4.74 40.98
CA PHE A 27 51.49 6.07 40.47
C PHE A 27 51.48 7.12 41.60
N TYR A 28 51.05 6.71 42.81
CA TYR A 28 50.99 7.56 44.00
C TYR A 28 52.38 8.05 44.46
N GLU A 29 53.36 7.15 44.61
CA GLU A 29 54.73 7.54 45.01
C GLU A 29 55.48 8.36 43.94
N PHE A 30 55.07 8.29 42.66
CA PHE A 30 55.66 9.12 41.60
C PHE A 30 55.31 10.61 41.77
N PHE A 31 54.06 10.92 42.16
CA PHE A 31 53.62 12.31 42.39
C PHE A 31 54.25 12.97 43.63
N LYS A 32 54.77 12.18 44.56
CA LYS A 32 55.35 12.61 45.84
C LYS A 32 56.71 13.34 45.73
N ARG A 33 57.27 13.46 44.51
CA ARG A 33 58.61 14.04 44.24
C ARG A 33 58.65 15.18 43.20
N GLN A 34 57.51 15.78 42.87
CA GLN A 34 57.43 16.91 41.92
C GLN A 34 57.12 18.26 42.61
N ASN A 35 57.54 19.37 41.99
CA ASN A 35 57.78 20.62 42.69
C ASN A 35 56.51 21.47 42.92
N HIS A 36 56.18 21.76 44.19
CA HIS A 36 54.91 22.35 44.63
C HIS A 36 54.53 23.73 44.03
N ARG A 37 55.42 24.43 43.32
CA ARG A 37 55.14 25.76 42.75
C ARG A 37 54.16 25.73 41.56
N GLN A 38 54.27 24.77 40.64
CA GLN A 38 53.43 24.79 39.42
C GLN A 38 51.98 24.35 39.67
N ILE A 39 51.75 23.36 40.55
CA ILE A 39 50.39 22.90 40.89
C ILE A 39 49.57 24.03 41.54
N ARG A 40 50.20 24.85 42.41
CA ARG A 40 49.55 26.02 43.02
C ARG A 40 49.20 27.10 41.99
N LEU A 41 50.04 27.31 40.98
CA LEU A 41 49.77 28.26 39.89
C LEU A 41 48.57 27.80 39.04
N LEU A 42 48.51 26.51 38.69
CA LEU A 42 47.43 25.94 37.89
C LEU A 42 46.07 26.05 38.60
N LEU A 43 46.04 25.75 39.91
CA LEU A 43 44.84 25.86 40.75
C LEU A 43 44.39 27.32 40.96
N ALA A 44 45.31 28.28 41.01
CA ALA A 44 44.95 29.70 41.06
C ALA A 44 44.28 30.16 39.76
N ILE A 45 44.82 29.74 38.61
CA ILE A 45 44.28 30.09 37.29
C ILE A 45 42.87 29.51 37.08
N THR A 46 42.64 28.24 37.45
CA THR A 46 41.30 27.62 37.31
C THR A 46 40.26 28.28 38.21
N MET A 47 40.61 28.65 39.45
CA MET A 47 39.71 29.37 40.35
C MET A 47 39.32 30.76 39.83
N ILE A 48 40.26 31.50 39.22
CA ILE A 48 39.99 32.81 38.60
C ILE A 48 39.04 32.67 37.40
N LEU A 49 39.28 31.69 36.52
CA LEU A 49 38.41 31.42 35.37
C LEU A 49 36.99 31.03 35.79
N LEU A 50 36.84 30.25 36.85
CA LEU A 50 35.53 29.88 37.41
C LEU A 50 34.79 31.09 38.02
N MET A 51 35.49 32.00 38.70
CA MET A 51 34.88 33.26 39.16
C MET A 51 34.38 34.15 38.01
N ILE A 52 35.17 34.27 36.94
CA ILE A 52 34.79 35.07 35.76
C ILE A 52 33.55 34.46 35.09
N PHE A 53 33.53 33.13 34.90
CA PHE A 53 32.37 32.42 34.34
C PHE A 53 31.11 32.57 35.22
N TYR A 54 31.25 32.53 36.54
CA TYR A 54 30.13 32.74 37.46
C TYR A 54 29.55 34.17 37.37
N PHE A 55 30.41 35.20 37.38
CA PHE A 55 29.96 36.60 37.26
C PHE A 55 29.33 36.91 35.90
N TYR A 56 29.84 36.31 34.81
CA TYR A 56 29.27 36.48 33.47
C TYR A 56 27.82 35.96 33.40
N ASN A 57 27.59 34.72 33.85
CA ASN A 57 26.25 34.12 33.85
C ASN A 57 25.29 34.80 34.84
N SER A 58 25.77 35.26 36.00
CA SER A 58 24.92 35.89 37.01
C SER A 58 24.31 37.23 36.58
N ASN A 59 24.89 37.91 35.58
CA ASN A 59 24.37 39.18 35.07
C ASN A 59 23.35 39.02 33.94
N HIS A 60 23.30 37.87 33.25
CA HIS A 60 22.50 37.72 32.03
C HIS A 60 21.03 37.32 32.28
N ASN A 61 20.71 36.75 33.45
CA ASN A 61 19.38 36.24 33.80
C ASN A 61 18.46 37.30 34.47
N ARG A 62 18.45 38.56 34.00
CA ARG A 62 17.63 39.64 34.59
C ARG A 62 16.71 40.41 33.64
N SER A 63 16.45 39.83 32.48
CA SER A 63 15.35 40.12 31.54
C SER A 63 15.11 38.84 30.71
N SER A 64 13.90 38.40 30.40
CA SER A 64 12.60 39.11 30.33
C SER A 64 11.44 38.24 30.84
N SER A 65 10.30 38.86 31.19
CA SER A 65 9.06 38.16 31.55
C SER A 65 7.82 38.83 30.97
N GLY A 66 6.89 38.02 30.45
CA GLY A 66 5.69 38.46 29.72
C GLY A 66 5.72 38.00 28.25
N GLY A 67 4.60 37.64 27.63
CA GLY A 67 3.23 37.51 28.16
C GLY A 67 2.32 36.83 27.12
N LEU A 68 1.34 36.04 27.57
CA LEU A 68 0.47 35.28 26.66
C LEU A 68 -0.72 36.12 26.18
N SER A 69 -1.07 36.01 24.90
CA SER A 69 -2.38 36.43 24.37
C SER A 69 -2.82 35.50 23.24
N SER A 70 -4.07 35.07 23.26
CA SER A 70 -4.66 34.09 22.34
C SER A 70 -5.59 34.74 21.32
N ASP A 71 -5.41 34.45 20.03
CA ASP A 71 -6.45 34.62 19.01
C ASP A 71 -6.07 33.84 17.73
N ASP A 72 -6.75 32.71 17.45
CA ASP A 72 -6.46 31.89 16.24
C ASP A 72 -7.69 31.15 15.66
N ASN A 73 -8.89 31.30 16.25
CA ASN A 73 -10.08 30.57 15.82
C ASN A 73 -10.74 31.11 14.53
N ASN A 74 -10.38 32.31 14.07
CA ASN A 74 -11.05 32.98 12.96
C ASN A 74 -10.54 32.57 11.56
N HIS A 75 -9.33 32.02 11.44
CA HIS A 75 -8.76 31.70 10.12
C HIS A 75 -9.45 30.52 9.41
N HIS A 76 -10.04 29.57 10.15
CA HIS A 76 -10.48 28.31 9.57
C HIS A 76 -11.82 28.38 8.81
N GLN A 77 -12.67 29.38 9.07
CA GLN A 77 -13.88 29.66 8.27
C GLN A 77 -13.60 30.54 7.04
N SER A 78 -12.72 31.53 7.18
CA SER A 78 -12.39 32.50 6.12
C SER A 78 -12.01 31.82 4.80
N TRP A 79 -11.18 30.78 4.87
CA TRP A 79 -10.66 30.06 3.68
C TRP A 79 -11.74 29.35 2.84
N LEU A 80 -12.89 28.99 3.41
CA LEU A 80 -14.00 28.39 2.68
C LEU A 80 -14.87 29.46 2.00
N SER A 81 -15.05 30.62 2.62
CA SER A 81 -15.78 31.75 2.01
C SER A 81 -15.02 32.43 0.86
N SER A 82 -13.69 32.45 0.89
CA SER A 82 -12.87 33.19 -0.09
C SER A 82 -12.74 32.54 -1.47
N ILE A 83 -13.42 31.42 -1.75
CA ILE A 83 -13.35 30.73 -3.05
C ILE A 83 -14.28 31.35 -4.11
N ASN A 84 -15.23 32.21 -3.71
CA ASN A 84 -16.34 32.64 -4.55
C ASN A 84 -16.17 33.96 -5.34
N HIS A 85 -14.94 34.52 -5.46
CA HIS A 85 -14.70 35.72 -6.28
C HIS A 85 -13.43 35.63 -7.15
N PHE A 86 -13.57 36.12 -8.38
CA PHE A 86 -12.56 36.25 -9.44
C PHE A 86 -12.02 37.69 -9.49
N ASP A 87 -10.87 38.00 -10.10
CA ASP A 87 -9.92 37.18 -10.86
C ASP A 87 -8.45 37.55 -10.52
N ASP A 88 -7.48 37.31 -11.43
CA ASP A 88 -6.03 37.59 -11.37
C ASP A 88 -5.24 36.81 -10.29
N ASN A 89 -5.75 36.74 -9.06
CA ASN A 89 -5.09 36.05 -7.95
C ASN A 89 -5.14 34.51 -8.09
N LEU A 90 -6.01 33.97 -8.95
CA LEU A 90 -6.18 32.54 -9.12
C LEU A 90 -4.93 31.83 -9.63
N ASP A 91 -4.19 32.39 -10.60
CA ASP A 91 -2.95 31.77 -11.08
C ASP A 91 -1.82 31.90 -10.03
N LEU A 92 -1.79 32.99 -9.25
CA LEU A 92 -0.90 33.12 -8.09
C LEU A 92 -1.19 32.08 -7.00
N ILE A 93 -2.45 31.72 -6.79
CA ILE A 93 -2.87 30.67 -5.87
C ILE A 93 -2.54 29.29 -6.47
N ARG A 94 -2.91 29.01 -7.73
CA ARG A 94 -2.60 27.75 -8.44
C ARG A 94 -1.09 27.47 -8.48
N ASN A 95 -0.26 28.49 -8.67
CA ASN A 95 1.20 28.35 -8.63
C ASN A 95 1.77 28.05 -7.22
N LYS A 96 0.99 28.26 -6.15
CA LYS A 96 1.32 27.83 -4.78
C LYS A 96 0.77 26.46 -4.41
N LEU A 97 -0.27 25.97 -5.10
CA LEU A 97 -0.79 24.62 -4.93
C LEU A 97 0.19 23.54 -5.41
N GLN A 98 0.02 22.34 -4.89
CA GLN A 98 0.59 21.09 -5.40
C GLN A 98 -0.48 20.30 -6.15
N TYR A 99 -0.06 19.47 -7.11
CA TYR A 99 -0.93 18.73 -8.01
C TYR A 99 -0.50 17.27 -8.14
N ALA A 100 -1.44 16.37 -8.44
CA ALA A 100 -1.16 15.02 -8.92
C ALA A 100 -2.20 14.59 -9.98
N VAL A 101 -1.80 13.70 -10.87
CA VAL A 101 -2.70 13.07 -11.86
C VAL A 101 -2.80 11.58 -11.54
N MET A 102 -4.01 11.11 -11.26
CA MET A 102 -4.32 9.70 -11.04
C MET A 102 -5.19 9.18 -12.17
N ILE A 103 -4.74 8.16 -12.90
CA ILE A 103 -5.55 7.44 -13.89
C ILE A 103 -5.97 6.08 -13.32
N ASP A 104 -7.28 5.90 -13.14
CA ASP A 104 -7.92 4.59 -12.97
C ASP A 104 -7.99 3.92 -14.35
N ALA A 105 -7.25 2.84 -14.55
CA ALA A 105 -7.37 2.01 -15.76
C ALA A 105 -8.30 0.82 -15.50
N GLY A 106 -9.60 1.14 -15.41
CA GLY A 106 -10.70 0.22 -15.12
C GLY A 106 -11.09 -0.75 -16.23
N SER A 107 -11.85 -1.78 -15.86
CA SER A 107 -12.31 -2.87 -16.76
C SER A 107 -13.44 -2.49 -17.72
N SER A 108 -13.98 -1.27 -17.63
CA SER A 108 -15.10 -0.75 -18.43
C SER A 108 -14.76 0.54 -19.17
N GLY A 109 -13.55 1.04 -18.98
CA GLY A 109 -13.11 2.38 -19.32
C GLY A 109 -12.05 2.86 -18.34
N SER A 110 -11.36 3.92 -18.70
CA SER A 110 -10.36 4.58 -17.84
C SER A 110 -10.82 5.99 -17.46
N ARG A 111 -10.51 6.45 -16.25
CA ARG A 111 -10.77 7.82 -15.79
C ARG A 111 -9.48 8.53 -15.41
N VAL A 112 -9.42 9.84 -15.62
CA VAL A 112 -8.39 10.71 -15.05
C VAL A 112 -8.99 11.61 -13.99
N TYR A 113 -8.34 11.64 -12.83
CA TYR A 113 -8.64 12.52 -11.71
C TYR A 113 -7.43 13.41 -11.46
N ILE A 114 -7.64 14.72 -11.39
CA ILE A 114 -6.61 15.70 -11.06
C ILE A 114 -6.82 16.09 -9.62
N TYR A 115 -5.86 15.81 -8.74
CA TYR A 115 -5.93 16.17 -7.32
C TYR A 115 -5.06 17.39 -7.02
N VAL A 116 -5.48 18.20 -6.05
CA VAL A 116 -4.75 19.39 -5.57
C VAL A 116 -4.67 19.42 -4.06
N TRP A 117 -3.62 20.04 -3.53
CA TRP A 117 -3.52 20.41 -2.11
C TRP A 117 -2.72 21.69 -1.92
N PRO A 118 -3.00 22.49 -0.88
CA PRO A 118 -2.12 23.57 -0.45
C PRO A 118 -0.82 23.00 0.20
N PRO A 119 0.19 23.84 0.47
CA PRO A 119 1.26 23.49 1.40
C PRO A 119 0.73 22.91 2.72
N HIS A 120 1.48 22.01 3.36
CA HIS A 120 1.08 21.42 4.64
C HIS A 120 1.10 22.47 5.75
N SER A 121 0.27 22.29 6.79
CA SER A 121 0.12 23.25 7.88
C SER A 121 1.30 23.26 8.87
N GLY A 122 2.08 22.18 8.91
CA GLY A 122 3.06 21.91 9.98
C GLY A 122 2.48 21.09 11.15
N ASP A 123 1.15 20.94 11.25
CA ASP A 123 0.53 20.09 12.28
C ASP A 123 0.58 18.61 11.86
N MET A 124 1.47 17.85 12.48
CA MET A 124 1.63 16.41 12.22
C MET A 124 0.38 15.57 12.55
N ARG A 125 -0.58 16.10 13.31
CA ARG A 125 -1.88 15.46 13.58
C ARG A 125 -2.87 15.55 12.41
N GLN A 126 -2.51 16.27 11.34
CA GLN A 126 -3.30 16.41 10.13
C GLN A 126 -2.56 15.86 8.90
N LEU A 127 -3.26 15.06 8.09
CA LEU A 127 -2.79 14.65 6.77
C LEU A 127 -2.81 15.83 5.77
N LEU A 128 -2.20 15.64 4.59
CA LEU A 128 -2.32 16.58 3.48
C LEU A 128 -3.81 16.82 3.14
N LYS A 129 -4.19 18.09 2.98
CA LYS A 129 -5.55 18.51 2.63
C LYS A 129 -5.79 18.39 1.11
N ILE A 130 -5.73 17.15 0.63
CA ILE A 130 -5.96 16.74 -0.76
C ILE A 130 -7.46 16.74 -1.06
N ARG A 131 -7.82 17.35 -2.18
CA ARG A 131 -9.17 17.32 -2.79
C ARG A 131 -9.03 17.24 -4.31
N MET A 132 -10.11 16.98 -5.04
CA MET A 132 -10.06 17.04 -6.49
C MET A 132 -9.99 18.49 -7.00
N LEU A 133 -9.38 18.68 -8.18
CA LEU A 133 -9.42 19.94 -8.90
C LEU A 133 -10.86 20.21 -9.34
N ARG A 134 -11.33 21.43 -9.07
CA ARG A 134 -12.61 21.95 -9.55
C ARG A 134 -12.38 23.07 -10.56
N ASP A 135 -13.35 23.26 -11.44
CA ASP A 135 -13.37 24.33 -12.44
C ASP A 135 -13.81 25.67 -11.82
N GLN A 136 -13.99 26.69 -12.67
CA GLN A 136 -14.43 28.03 -12.25
C GLN A 136 -15.88 28.09 -11.72
N LEU A 137 -16.68 27.05 -11.95
CA LEU A 137 -18.08 26.92 -11.53
C LEU A 137 -18.22 25.96 -10.33
N GLY A 138 -17.12 25.39 -9.83
CA GLY A 138 -17.10 24.41 -8.75
C GLY A 138 -17.32 22.95 -9.18
N ASN A 139 -17.39 22.67 -10.49
CA ASN A 139 -17.55 21.31 -11.01
C ASN A 139 -16.24 20.52 -10.95
N ASP A 140 -16.35 19.21 -10.77
CA ASP A 140 -15.25 18.24 -10.80
C ASP A 140 -14.50 18.20 -12.15
N VAL A 141 -13.17 18.39 -12.13
CA VAL A 141 -12.31 18.32 -13.33
C VAL A 141 -11.79 16.90 -13.52
N TYR A 142 -12.63 16.06 -14.13
CA TYR A 142 -12.32 14.68 -14.50
C TYR A 142 -12.66 14.39 -15.96
N HIS A 143 -12.07 13.35 -16.54
CA HIS A 143 -12.43 12.85 -17.86
C HIS A 143 -12.45 11.32 -17.90
N THR A 144 -13.25 10.73 -18.79
CA THR A 144 -13.51 9.28 -18.87
C THR A 144 -13.56 8.82 -20.32
N ILE A 145 -12.92 7.68 -20.60
CA ILE A 145 -12.89 7.04 -21.92
C ILE A 145 -13.22 5.54 -21.80
N THR A 146 -13.69 4.93 -22.89
CA THR A 146 -14.07 3.51 -22.98
C THR A 146 -13.29 2.81 -24.10
N PRO A 147 -13.06 1.48 -24.07
CA PRO A 147 -13.71 0.46 -23.23
C PRO A 147 -12.87 -0.06 -22.05
N GLY A 148 -11.66 0.47 -21.82
CA GLY A 148 -10.77 0.07 -20.72
C GLY A 148 -9.44 -0.48 -21.22
N LEU A 149 -8.34 -0.21 -20.50
CA LEU A 149 -6.96 -0.49 -20.95
C LEU A 149 -6.72 -1.95 -21.39
N SER A 150 -7.43 -2.90 -20.79
CA SER A 150 -7.35 -4.32 -21.11
C SER A 150 -7.85 -4.70 -22.52
N SER A 151 -8.52 -3.79 -23.25
CA SER A 151 -8.86 -4.01 -24.67
C SER A 151 -7.66 -3.89 -25.61
N CYS A 152 -6.55 -3.27 -25.18
CA CYS A 152 -5.32 -3.18 -25.95
C CYS A 152 -4.52 -4.50 -25.98
N SER A 153 -5.05 -5.58 -25.40
CA SER A 153 -4.42 -6.91 -25.38
C SER A 153 -4.15 -7.49 -26.78
N SER A 154 -4.97 -7.17 -27.77
CA SER A 154 -4.76 -7.56 -29.17
C SER A 154 -3.82 -6.64 -29.95
N ASN A 155 -3.52 -5.43 -29.44
CA ASN A 155 -2.62 -4.48 -30.06
C ASN A 155 -1.95 -3.57 -29.01
N VAL A 156 -0.84 -4.04 -28.46
CA VAL A 156 -0.12 -3.39 -27.35
C VAL A 156 0.27 -1.93 -27.66
N SER A 157 0.66 -1.62 -28.89
CA SER A 157 1.09 -0.25 -29.27
C SER A 157 -0.04 0.78 -29.22
N SER A 158 -1.30 0.34 -29.30
CA SER A 158 -2.46 1.21 -29.12
C SER A 158 -2.67 1.69 -27.68
N SER A 159 -2.01 1.08 -26.68
CA SER A 159 -2.24 1.41 -25.26
C SER A 159 -1.80 2.82 -24.90
N SER A 160 -0.68 3.31 -25.45
CA SER A 160 -0.25 4.70 -25.28
C SER A 160 -1.22 5.69 -25.93
N ILE A 161 -1.67 5.43 -27.17
CA ILE A 161 -2.67 6.24 -27.89
C ILE A 161 -4.00 6.28 -27.11
N TYR A 162 -4.41 5.14 -26.55
CA TYR A 162 -5.60 5.07 -25.69
C TYR A 162 -5.49 5.93 -24.41
N MET A 163 -4.28 6.22 -23.91
CA MET A 163 -4.10 7.15 -22.77
C MET A 163 -4.06 8.63 -23.17
N GLU A 164 -3.78 8.98 -24.43
CA GLU A 164 -3.55 10.37 -24.85
C GLU A 164 -4.69 11.34 -24.46
N PRO A 165 -5.99 11.05 -24.71
CA PRO A 165 -7.07 11.99 -24.35
C PRO A 165 -7.16 12.31 -22.85
N LEU A 166 -6.76 11.38 -21.97
CA LEU A 166 -6.72 11.60 -20.53
C LEU A 166 -5.52 12.46 -20.11
N LEU A 167 -4.37 12.26 -20.76
CA LEU A 167 -3.12 12.96 -20.48
C LEU A 167 -3.13 14.38 -21.04
N GLU A 168 -3.72 14.60 -22.22
CA GLU A 168 -4.00 15.92 -22.79
C GLU A 168 -4.98 16.70 -21.92
N PHE A 169 -6.06 16.06 -21.45
CA PHE A 169 -7.01 16.67 -20.52
C PHE A 169 -6.32 17.12 -19.22
N ALA A 170 -5.45 16.29 -18.64
CA ALA A 170 -4.67 16.67 -17.46
C ALA A 170 -3.69 17.83 -17.74
N SER A 171 -2.95 17.74 -18.84
CA SER A 171 -1.98 18.77 -19.29
C SER A 171 -2.64 20.14 -19.50
N LYS A 172 -3.88 20.17 -19.99
CA LYS A 172 -4.66 21.39 -20.22
C LYS A 172 -5.09 22.11 -18.93
N HIS A 173 -5.39 21.39 -17.86
CA HIS A 173 -5.96 21.97 -16.62
C HIS A 173 -4.93 22.31 -15.55
N ILE A 174 -3.71 21.75 -15.64
CA ILE A 174 -2.60 22.00 -14.71
C ILE A 174 -1.68 23.08 -15.30
N PRO A 175 -1.25 24.11 -14.54
CA PRO A 175 -0.34 25.13 -15.05
C PRO A 175 0.96 24.55 -15.61
N LYS A 176 1.45 25.03 -16.76
CA LYS A 176 2.63 24.45 -17.45
C LYS A 176 3.88 24.39 -16.57
N ILE A 177 4.09 25.37 -15.67
CA ILE A 177 5.20 25.37 -14.72
C ILE A 177 5.11 24.21 -13.71
N LYS A 178 3.89 23.77 -13.38
CA LYS A 178 3.62 22.66 -12.44
C LYS A 178 3.80 21.28 -13.05
N HIS A 179 3.84 21.13 -14.38
CA HIS A 179 3.89 19.81 -15.03
C HIS A 179 5.07 18.97 -14.51
N LYS A 180 6.27 19.55 -14.40
CA LYS A 180 7.48 18.83 -13.97
C LYS A 180 7.50 18.40 -12.49
N GLU A 181 6.74 19.06 -11.62
CA GLU A 181 6.62 18.67 -10.20
C GLU A 181 5.39 17.78 -9.94
N THR A 182 4.43 17.73 -10.86
CA THR A 182 3.20 16.93 -10.75
C THR A 182 3.49 15.46 -11.01
N PRO A 183 3.37 14.55 -10.03
CA PRO A 183 3.39 13.12 -10.28
C PRO A 183 2.16 12.67 -11.08
N LEU A 184 2.41 11.92 -12.16
CA LEU A 184 1.41 11.15 -12.88
C LEU A 184 1.47 9.70 -12.40
N TYR A 185 0.32 9.09 -12.14
CA TYR A 185 0.16 7.67 -11.82
C TYR A 185 -0.89 7.04 -12.74
N ILE A 186 -0.62 5.82 -13.23
CA ILE A 186 -1.54 5.03 -14.06
C ILE A 186 -1.66 3.65 -13.45
N MET A 187 -2.78 3.39 -12.79
CA MET A 187 -2.98 2.21 -11.96
C MET A 187 -4.16 1.43 -12.50
N ALA A 188 -3.88 0.22 -13.01
CA ALA A 188 -4.89 -0.63 -13.63
C ALA A 188 -5.46 -1.65 -12.65
N THR A 189 -6.77 -1.84 -12.72
CA THR A 189 -7.54 -2.62 -11.74
C THR A 189 -7.95 -3.99 -12.31
N ALA A 190 -9.10 -4.52 -11.92
CA ALA A 190 -9.56 -5.88 -12.23
C ALA A 190 -9.52 -6.26 -13.73
N GLY A 191 -9.64 -5.30 -14.65
CA GLY A 191 -9.59 -5.57 -16.10
C GLY A 191 -8.24 -6.11 -16.57
N MET A 192 -7.14 -5.51 -16.11
CA MET A 192 -5.80 -6.01 -16.41
C MET A 192 -5.47 -7.28 -15.62
N ARG A 193 -5.98 -7.42 -14.38
CA ARG A 193 -5.84 -8.64 -13.55
C ARG A 193 -6.47 -9.90 -14.18
N LEU A 194 -7.28 -9.77 -15.23
CA LEU A 194 -7.87 -10.89 -15.99
C LEU A 194 -7.01 -11.35 -17.18
N LEU A 195 -6.06 -10.53 -17.65
CA LEU A 195 -5.13 -10.88 -18.72
C LEU A 195 -3.98 -11.77 -18.18
N ASP A 196 -3.25 -12.44 -19.08
CA ASP A 196 -2.00 -13.10 -18.71
C ASP A 196 -0.88 -12.10 -18.37
N LEU A 197 0.14 -12.56 -17.65
CA LEU A 197 1.22 -11.69 -17.15
C LEU A 197 2.12 -11.14 -18.27
N GLN A 198 2.25 -11.82 -19.41
CA GLN A 198 3.07 -11.35 -20.53
C GLN A 198 2.38 -10.17 -21.23
N THR A 199 1.08 -10.30 -21.52
CA THR A 199 0.25 -9.23 -22.09
C THR A 199 0.13 -8.04 -21.14
N GLN A 200 -0.05 -8.29 -19.82
CA GLN A 200 -0.03 -7.22 -18.81
C GLN A 200 1.29 -6.42 -18.88
N ASN A 201 2.43 -7.10 -18.81
CA ASN A 201 3.75 -6.45 -18.81
C ASN A 201 4.02 -5.69 -20.11
N ALA A 202 3.66 -6.26 -21.27
CA ALA A 202 3.83 -5.61 -22.57
C ALA A 202 3.05 -4.28 -22.67
N ILE A 203 1.81 -4.25 -22.17
CA ILE A 203 1.00 -3.02 -22.11
C ILE A 203 1.63 -1.98 -21.17
N LEU A 204 1.98 -2.36 -19.93
CA LEU A 204 2.62 -1.42 -18.99
C LEU A 204 3.93 -0.85 -19.55
N GLU A 205 4.71 -1.67 -20.27
CA GLU A 205 5.99 -1.26 -20.82
C GLU A 205 5.86 -0.29 -22.01
N ASN A 206 4.84 -0.45 -22.88
CA ASN A 206 4.53 0.57 -23.88
C ASN A 206 4.18 1.92 -23.24
N LEU A 207 3.42 1.91 -22.13
CA LEU A 207 3.11 3.13 -21.38
C LEU A 207 4.36 3.77 -20.76
N ARG A 208 5.27 2.98 -20.18
CA ARG A 208 6.56 3.49 -19.64
C ARG A 208 7.41 4.16 -20.70
N GLN A 209 7.43 3.63 -21.92
CA GLN A 209 8.30 4.12 -22.99
C GLN A 209 7.70 5.30 -23.77
N GLU A 210 6.38 5.35 -23.99
CA GLU A 210 5.77 6.38 -24.83
C GLU A 210 5.31 7.64 -24.08
N ILE A 211 4.89 7.53 -22.82
CA ILE A 211 4.35 8.69 -22.10
C ILE A 211 5.41 9.77 -21.82
N PRO A 212 6.63 9.46 -21.34
CA PRO A 212 7.68 10.48 -21.12
C PRO A 212 8.11 11.23 -22.38
N LYS A 213 7.88 10.67 -23.58
CA LYS A 213 8.20 11.31 -24.86
C LYS A 213 7.20 12.43 -25.22
N LYS A 214 6.00 12.40 -24.63
CA LYS A 214 4.85 13.24 -25.00
C LYS A 214 4.41 14.18 -23.88
N PHE A 215 4.58 13.80 -22.62
CA PHE A 215 4.09 14.56 -21.46
C PHE A 215 5.20 14.83 -20.43
N ALA A 216 5.29 16.07 -19.97
CA ALA A 216 6.34 16.53 -19.04
C ALA A 216 6.02 16.26 -17.54
N PHE A 217 5.11 15.34 -17.25
CA PHE A 217 4.75 14.94 -15.89
C PHE A 217 5.84 14.10 -15.22
N LEU A 218 5.92 14.14 -13.89
CA LEU A 218 6.81 13.27 -13.12
C LEU A 218 6.28 11.82 -13.16
N PHE A 219 6.80 11.04 -14.10
CA PHE A 219 6.36 9.67 -14.38
C PHE A 219 7.55 8.71 -14.29
N THR A 220 7.51 7.79 -13.32
CA THR A 220 8.55 6.76 -13.12
C THR A 220 8.03 5.37 -13.47
N ALA A 221 8.91 4.38 -13.61
CA ALA A 221 8.50 2.99 -13.87
C ALA A 221 7.52 2.43 -12.82
N ASN A 222 7.63 2.88 -11.56
CA ASN A 222 6.77 2.50 -10.43
C ASN A 222 5.45 3.28 -10.39
N ASN A 223 5.28 4.29 -11.25
CA ASN A 223 4.03 5.03 -11.38
C ASN A 223 3.03 4.35 -12.32
N VAL A 224 3.41 3.28 -13.01
CA VAL A 224 2.51 2.50 -13.89
C VAL A 224 2.55 1.01 -13.58
N ALA A 225 1.43 0.51 -13.05
CA ALA A 225 1.29 -0.83 -12.50
C ALA A 225 -0.14 -1.37 -12.62
N VAL A 226 -0.30 -2.69 -12.53
CA VAL A 226 -1.57 -3.33 -12.20
C VAL A 226 -1.63 -3.46 -10.68
N ILE A 227 -2.60 -2.81 -10.02
CA ILE A 227 -2.75 -2.92 -8.56
C ILE A 227 -3.49 -4.20 -8.19
N SER A 228 -3.13 -4.78 -7.05
CA SER A 228 -3.88 -5.89 -6.47
C SER A 228 -5.27 -5.42 -6.05
N GLY A 229 -6.26 -6.33 -6.07
CA GLY A 229 -7.59 -6.01 -5.53
C GLY A 229 -7.58 -5.72 -4.02
N LYS A 230 -6.50 -6.09 -3.32
CA LYS A 230 -6.27 -5.75 -1.91
C LYS A 230 -5.86 -4.29 -1.76
N GLU A 231 -4.91 -3.81 -2.55
CA GLU A 231 -4.57 -2.38 -2.62
C GLU A 231 -5.78 -1.53 -3.02
N GLU A 232 -6.54 -1.94 -4.04
CA GLU A 232 -7.76 -1.27 -4.49
C GLU A 232 -8.75 -1.09 -3.32
N GLY A 233 -9.00 -2.15 -2.53
CA GLY A 233 -9.84 -2.09 -1.34
C GLY A 233 -9.25 -1.28 -0.18
N LEU A 234 -7.94 -1.37 0.06
CA LEU A 234 -7.22 -0.55 1.04
C LEU A 234 -7.37 0.94 0.72
N TYR A 235 -7.15 1.32 -0.54
CA TYR A 235 -7.22 2.69 -1.00
C TYR A 235 -8.67 3.23 -0.98
N SER A 236 -9.68 2.41 -1.30
CA SER A 236 -11.09 2.78 -1.08
C SER A 236 -11.43 3.02 0.39
N TRP A 237 -10.91 2.20 1.31
CA TRP A 237 -11.11 2.40 2.75
C TRP A 237 -10.41 3.66 3.28
N ILE A 238 -9.19 3.96 2.82
CA ILE A 238 -8.48 5.21 3.13
C ILE A 238 -9.29 6.41 2.61
N THR A 239 -9.78 6.34 1.38
CA THR A 239 -10.61 7.41 0.76
C THR A 239 -11.84 7.71 1.61
N LEU A 240 -12.62 6.67 1.94
CA LEU A 240 -13.85 6.77 2.72
C LEU A 240 -13.61 7.43 4.09
N ASN A 241 -12.59 6.95 4.81
CA ASN A 241 -12.30 7.42 6.17
C ASN A 241 -11.64 8.80 6.19
N TYR A 242 -10.86 9.15 5.16
CA TYR A 242 -10.33 10.49 4.94
C TYR A 242 -11.45 11.50 4.68
N LEU A 243 -12.38 11.22 3.75
CA LEU A 243 -13.49 12.12 3.42
C LEU A 243 -14.50 12.28 4.58
N LEU A 244 -14.65 11.27 5.44
CA LEU A 244 -15.40 11.36 6.70
C LEU A 244 -14.60 12.06 7.84
N GLY A 245 -13.37 12.49 7.61
CA GLY A 245 -12.52 13.14 8.58
C GLY A 245 -12.19 12.26 9.79
N ARG A 246 -12.06 10.94 9.63
CA ARG A 246 -11.70 10.01 10.72
C ARG A 246 -10.21 10.02 11.06
N PHE A 247 -9.39 10.58 10.17
CA PHE A 247 -7.95 10.77 10.33
C PHE A 247 -7.55 12.17 10.82
N ASP A 248 -8.51 13.04 11.17
CA ASP A 248 -8.19 14.35 11.77
C ASP A 248 -8.05 14.23 13.29
N HIS A 249 -6.82 14.05 13.76
CA HIS A 249 -6.54 13.86 15.18
C HIS A 249 -6.43 15.18 15.98
N THR A 250 -6.93 16.30 15.43
CA THR A 250 -7.05 17.58 16.15
C THR A 250 -8.41 17.77 16.84
N MET A 251 -9.45 17.02 16.44
CA MET A 251 -10.82 17.18 16.94
C MET A 251 -11.16 16.28 18.14
N GLU A 252 -10.69 16.63 19.34
CA GLU A 252 -10.96 15.89 20.59
C GLU A 252 -12.45 15.80 20.99
N THR A 253 -13.33 16.64 20.41
CA THR A 253 -14.75 16.72 20.74
C THR A 253 -15.62 15.59 20.18
N ARG A 254 -15.05 14.68 19.37
CA ARG A 254 -15.75 13.54 18.76
C ARG A 254 -15.59 12.28 19.63
N PRO A 255 -16.57 11.34 19.62
CA PRO A 255 -16.46 10.10 20.39
C PRO A 255 -15.27 9.26 19.94
N LEU A 256 -14.31 9.07 20.84
CA LEU A 256 -13.11 8.26 20.63
C LEU A 256 -13.34 6.82 21.13
N ILE A 257 -12.82 5.85 20.39
CA ILE A 257 -12.73 4.44 20.84
C ILE A 257 -11.31 4.14 21.31
N THR A 258 -11.17 3.14 22.18
CA THR A 258 -9.88 2.51 22.47
C THR A 258 -9.49 1.61 21.31
N ILE A 259 -8.27 1.74 20.80
CA ILE A 259 -7.64 0.82 19.86
C ILE A 259 -6.70 -0.09 20.64
N GLU A 260 -6.77 -1.40 20.40
CA GLU A 260 -5.89 -2.42 20.99
C GLU A 260 -4.94 -2.97 19.92
N ASN A 261 -3.64 -2.98 20.19
CA ASN A 261 -2.66 -3.69 19.38
C ASN A 261 -1.63 -4.39 20.29
N ASN A 262 -1.85 -5.68 20.54
CA ASN A 262 -1.09 -6.47 21.51
C ASN A 262 -1.14 -5.75 22.87
N ASP A 263 0.00 -5.49 23.50
CA ASP A 263 0.10 -4.79 24.79
C ASP A 263 -0.08 -3.25 24.71
N LYS A 264 -0.23 -2.68 23.50
CA LYS A 264 -0.42 -1.23 23.29
C LYS A 264 -1.90 -0.88 23.21
N GLN A 265 -2.27 0.22 23.88
CA GLN A 265 -3.59 0.85 23.74
C GLN A 265 -3.47 2.37 23.57
N TRP A 266 -4.31 2.94 22.72
CA TRP A 266 -4.48 4.40 22.56
C TRP A 266 -5.93 4.71 22.19
N LYS A 267 -6.27 6.00 22.04
CA LYS A 267 -7.62 6.45 21.66
C LYS A 267 -7.58 7.31 20.42
N ARG A 268 -8.49 7.04 19.47
CA ARG A 268 -8.81 7.92 18.34
C ARG A 268 -10.26 7.74 17.91
N MET A 269 -10.73 8.53 16.95
CA MET A 269 -12.04 8.31 16.33
C MET A 269 -12.15 6.89 15.78
N ASN A 270 -13.34 6.30 15.90
CA ASN A 270 -13.63 5.08 15.15
C ASN A 270 -13.64 5.39 13.64
N THR A 271 -13.21 4.41 12.86
CA THR A 271 -13.34 4.42 11.40
C THR A 271 -14.70 3.87 10.98
N VAL A 272 -14.91 3.67 9.68
CA VAL A 272 -16.05 2.96 9.11
C VAL A 272 -15.58 1.90 8.12
N ASN A 273 -16.42 0.90 7.88
CA ASN A 273 -16.10 -0.27 7.08
C ASN A 273 -16.57 -0.10 5.63
N MET A 274 -15.89 -0.76 4.70
CA MET A 274 -16.01 -0.48 3.27
C MET A 274 -16.30 -1.76 2.48
N PHE A 275 -17.34 -1.70 1.64
CA PHE A 275 -17.61 -2.61 0.54
C PHE A 275 -17.49 -1.84 -0.79
N GLU A 276 -16.79 -2.40 -1.76
CA GLU A 276 -16.78 -1.87 -3.13
C GLU A 276 -17.08 -3.01 -4.11
N MET A 277 -18.00 -2.77 -5.05
CA MET A 277 -18.21 -3.65 -6.19
C MET A 277 -17.87 -2.90 -7.47
N GLY A 278 -16.75 -3.27 -8.09
CA GLY A 278 -16.38 -2.83 -9.42
C GLY A 278 -17.03 -3.68 -10.52
N GLY A 279 -16.62 -3.43 -11.77
CA GLY A 279 -17.11 -4.20 -12.92
C GLY A 279 -16.70 -5.68 -12.89
N ALA A 280 -15.54 -6.02 -12.31
CA ALA A 280 -14.97 -7.37 -12.34
C ALA A 280 -14.43 -7.92 -11.00
N SER A 281 -14.42 -7.15 -9.92
CA SER A 281 -14.17 -7.68 -8.56
C SER A 281 -15.08 -7.03 -7.49
N ILE A 282 -15.15 -7.68 -6.33
CA ILE A 282 -15.62 -7.09 -5.08
C ILE A 282 -14.43 -6.94 -4.13
N GLN A 283 -14.46 -5.91 -3.30
CA GLN A 283 -13.49 -5.58 -2.28
C GLN A 283 -14.20 -5.34 -0.95
N ILE A 284 -13.57 -5.75 0.15
CA ILE A 284 -14.00 -5.45 1.52
C ILE A 284 -12.78 -5.02 2.33
N ALA A 285 -12.93 -3.97 3.13
CA ALA A 285 -11.91 -3.52 4.08
C ALA A 285 -12.55 -2.99 5.36
N PHE A 286 -12.03 -3.39 6.52
CA PHE A 286 -12.45 -2.91 7.84
C PHE A 286 -11.28 -2.89 8.82
N GLU A 287 -11.39 -2.08 9.88
CA GLU A 287 -10.36 -1.99 10.92
C GLU A 287 -10.48 -3.12 11.96
N ILE A 288 -9.33 -3.65 12.37
CA ILE A 288 -9.22 -4.57 13.51
C ILE A 288 -8.82 -3.72 14.72
N THR A 289 -9.81 -3.35 15.53
CA THR A 289 -9.63 -2.41 16.66
C THR A 289 -9.43 -3.09 18.00
N LYS A 290 -9.71 -4.40 18.09
CA LYS A 290 -9.69 -5.21 19.33
C LYS A 290 -8.82 -6.46 19.14
N ASN A 291 -8.05 -6.85 20.16
CA ASN A 291 -7.21 -8.05 20.13
C ASN A 291 -8.03 -9.34 19.98
N SER A 292 -9.26 -9.37 20.51
CA SER A 292 -10.20 -10.50 20.35
C SER A 292 -10.67 -10.68 18.90
N GLN A 293 -10.94 -9.58 18.19
CA GLN A 293 -11.31 -9.57 16.78
C GLN A 293 -10.15 -10.06 15.89
N TYR A 294 -8.91 -9.68 16.25
CA TYR A 294 -7.70 -10.16 15.57
C TYR A 294 -7.56 -11.68 15.67
N GLU A 295 -7.61 -12.25 16.88
CA GLU A 295 -7.48 -13.70 17.08
C GLU A 295 -8.66 -14.49 16.47
N GLN A 296 -9.88 -13.94 16.53
CA GLN A 296 -11.04 -14.52 15.85
C GLN A 296 -10.81 -14.64 14.34
N LEU A 297 -10.39 -13.57 13.65
CA LEU A 297 -10.14 -13.61 12.20
C LEU A 297 -8.94 -14.52 11.86
N LYS A 298 -7.89 -14.47 12.68
CA LYS A 298 -6.69 -15.31 12.57
C LYS A 298 -7.01 -16.80 12.68
N SER A 299 -8.05 -17.20 13.42
CA SER A 299 -8.51 -18.60 13.49
C SER A 299 -9.28 -19.09 12.24
N MET A 300 -9.76 -18.19 11.37
CA MET A 300 -10.58 -18.55 10.20
C MET A 300 -9.75 -18.93 8.96
N PHE A 301 -8.44 -18.68 8.96
CA PHE A 301 -7.56 -18.87 7.80
C PHE A 301 -6.24 -19.55 8.19
N SER A 302 -5.53 -20.13 7.22
CA SER A 302 -4.13 -20.52 7.45
C SER A 302 -3.27 -19.27 7.71
N LYS A 303 -2.13 -19.43 8.42
CA LYS A 303 -1.22 -18.33 8.75
C LYS A 303 -0.84 -17.49 7.53
N GLU A 304 -0.58 -18.12 6.39
CA GLU A 304 -0.29 -17.45 5.11
C GLU A 304 -1.49 -16.65 4.63
N LYS A 305 -2.67 -17.29 4.50
CA LYS A 305 -3.91 -16.64 4.02
C LYS A 305 -4.39 -15.51 4.94
N PHE A 306 -4.12 -15.57 6.24
CA PHE A 306 -4.40 -14.48 7.16
C PHE A 306 -3.40 -13.33 6.99
N SER A 307 -2.09 -13.62 6.96
CA SER A 307 -1.06 -12.61 6.70
C SER A 307 -1.23 -11.92 5.34
N GLU A 308 -1.81 -12.63 4.37
CA GLU A 308 -2.19 -12.08 3.06
C GLU A 308 -3.38 -11.11 3.08
N LYS A 309 -4.19 -11.09 4.15
CA LYS A 309 -5.36 -10.22 4.32
C LYS A 309 -5.12 -9.10 5.33
N LEU A 310 -4.06 -9.20 6.13
CA LEU A 310 -3.70 -8.23 7.15
C LEU A 310 -2.85 -7.11 6.51
N PHE A 311 -3.29 -5.86 6.70
CA PHE A 311 -2.50 -4.68 6.37
C PHE A 311 -2.25 -3.87 7.64
N GLU A 312 -0.98 -3.69 8.00
CA GLU A 312 -0.58 -2.74 9.04
C GLU A 312 0.03 -1.53 8.34
N ILE A 313 -0.64 -0.38 8.43
CA ILE A 313 -0.25 0.86 7.74
C ILE A 313 0.01 1.98 8.74
N ASN A 314 0.86 2.91 8.36
CA ASN A 314 0.94 4.24 8.96
C ASN A 314 0.63 5.28 7.86
N LEU A 315 -0.30 6.19 8.11
CA LEU A 315 -0.66 7.31 7.23
C LEU A 315 0.06 8.62 7.59
N GLY A 316 0.69 8.69 8.75
CA GLY A 316 1.47 9.85 9.20
C GLY A 316 2.81 9.97 8.47
N CYS A 317 3.44 11.14 8.61
CA CYS A 317 4.73 11.44 7.98
C CYS A 317 5.93 10.83 8.72
N HIS A 318 5.80 10.52 10.02
CA HIS A 318 6.81 9.86 10.84
C HIS A 318 6.41 8.44 11.22
N GLU A 319 7.35 7.51 11.20
CA GLU A 319 7.08 6.09 11.47
C GLU A 319 6.53 5.82 12.89
N HIS A 320 6.92 6.65 13.86
CA HIS A 320 6.51 6.54 15.26
C HIS A 320 5.19 7.26 15.58
N ASP A 321 4.49 7.79 14.58
CA ASP A 321 3.12 8.29 14.75
C ASP A 321 2.16 7.12 15.01
N TYR A 322 1.75 6.96 16.28
CA TYR A 322 0.80 5.92 16.68
C TYR A 322 -0.65 6.27 16.39
N ASN A 323 -1.00 7.56 16.22
CA ASN A 323 -2.37 7.95 15.96
C ASN A 323 -2.79 7.53 14.54
N HIS A 324 -1.90 7.76 13.57
CA HIS A 324 -2.09 7.37 12.18
C HIS A 324 -1.72 5.90 11.85
N GLN A 325 -1.51 5.05 12.86
CA GLN A 325 -1.36 3.60 12.66
C GLN A 325 -2.71 2.88 12.64
N TYR A 326 -2.93 2.05 11.61
CA TYR A 326 -4.15 1.28 11.39
C TYR A 326 -3.83 -0.17 11.06
N ARG A 327 -4.54 -1.11 11.70
CA ARG A 327 -4.54 -2.55 11.38
C ARG A 327 -5.84 -2.88 10.66
N LEU A 328 -5.74 -3.38 9.43
CA LEU A 328 -6.87 -3.58 8.53
C LEU A 328 -6.98 -5.04 8.11
N PHE A 329 -8.21 -5.56 8.08
CA PHE A 329 -8.54 -6.76 7.32
C PHE A 329 -9.01 -6.33 5.93
N VAL A 330 -8.34 -6.80 4.87
CA VAL A 330 -8.68 -6.49 3.49
C VAL A 330 -8.77 -7.78 2.66
N THR A 331 -9.85 -7.95 1.93
CA THR A 331 -10.08 -9.12 1.07
C THR A 331 -10.74 -8.73 -0.24
N THR A 332 -10.48 -9.49 -1.31
CA THR A 332 -11.00 -9.21 -2.65
C THR A 332 -11.43 -10.49 -3.36
N PHE A 333 -12.52 -10.40 -4.11
CA PHE A 333 -13.08 -11.50 -4.88
C PHE A 333 -13.07 -11.11 -6.36
N LEU A 334 -12.08 -11.59 -7.10
CA LEU A 334 -12.05 -11.46 -8.56
C LEU A 334 -13.22 -12.27 -9.17
N SER A 335 -13.70 -11.84 -10.33
CA SER A 335 -14.83 -12.39 -11.06
C SER A 335 -16.21 -12.24 -10.39
N LEU A 336 -16.33 -11.65 -9.20
CA LEU A 336 -17.61 -11.35 -8.54
C LEU A 336 -18.14 -9.92 -8.76
N GLY A 337 -17.37 -9.05 -9.42
CA GLY A 337 -17.86 -7.72 -9.83
C GLY A 337 -19.01 -7.82 -10.83
N ALA A 338 -19.86 -6.79 -10.90
CA ALA A 338 -21.21 -6.90 -11.47
C ALA A 338 -21.26 -7.41 -12.94
N ASN A 339 -20.28 -7.05 -13.77
CA ASN A 339 -20.25 -7.46 -15.18
C ASN A 339 -19.64 -8.87 -15.34
N SER A 340 -18.63 -9.24 -14.54
CA SER A 340 -18.12 -10.61 -14.49
C SER A 340 -19.15 -11.59 -13.93
N ALA A 341 -19.90 -11.19 -12.90
CA ALA A 341 -21.02 -11.97 -12.39
C ALA A 341 -22.09 -12.20 -13.47
N ARG A 342 -22.42 -11.17 -14.28
CA ARG A 342 -23.35 -11.32 -15.42
C ARG A 342 -22.86 -12.36 -16.42
N LYS A 343 -21.57 -12.31 -16.80
CA LYS A 343 -20.97 -13.30 -17.70
C LYS A 343 -21.05 -14.71 -17.11
N ASN A 344 -20.59 -14.90 -15.87
CA ASN A 344 -20.57 -16.21 -15.22
C ASN A 344 -21.98 -16.82 -15.09
N TYR A 345 -23.00 -15.99 -14.87
CA TYR A 345 -24.40 -16.40 -14.84
C TYR A 345 -24.94 -16.80 -16.23
N ILE A 346 -24.58 -16.08 -17.30
CA ILE A 346 -24.92 -16.47 -18.68
C ILE A 346 -24.30 -17.83 -19.02
N ASP A 347 -23.01 -18.02 -18.71
CA ASP A 347 -22.29 -19.27 -18.92
C ASP A 347 -22.91 -20.44 -18.12
N PHE A 348 -23.45 -20.16 -16.91
CA PHE A 348 -24.25 -21.12 -16.14
C PHE A 348 -25.59 -21.47 -16.82
N LEU A 349 -26.36 -20.49 -17.29
CA LEU A 349 -27.61 -20.74 -18.03
C LEU A 349 -27.39 -21.58 -19.30
N ILE A 350 -26.32 -21.28 -20.04
CA ILE A 350 -25.95 -21.99 -21.27
C ILE A 350 -25.61 -23.45 -20.96
N LYS A 351 -24.79 -23.71 -19.93
CA LYS A 351 -24.46 -25.08 -19.50
C LYS A 351 -25.71 -25.84 -19.06
N GLN A 352 -26.53 -25.25 -18.19
CA GLN A 352 -27.79 -25.84 -17.73
C GLN A 352 -28.74 -26.18 -18.89
N SER A 353 -28.74 -25.42 -20.00
CA SER A 353 -29.53 -25.76 -21.18
C SER A 353 -28.88 -26.81 -22.09
N ASN A 354 -27.56 -26.94 -22.11
CA ASN A 354 -26.86 -27.89 -22.98
C ASN A 354 -26.88 -29.30 -22.38
N ASP A 355 -26.79 -29.42 -21.05
CA ASP A 355 -26.97 -30.69 -20.32
C ASP A 355 -28.37 -31.32 -20.58
N LEU A 356 -29.33 -30.51 -21.05
CA LEU A 356 -30.71 -30.91 -21.36
C LEU A 356 -30.98 -31.17 -22.86
N LYS A 357 -29.99 -31.09 -23.76
CA LYS A 357 -30.23 -31.22 -25.22
C LYS A 357 -29.18 -32.05 -25.97
N TYR A 358 -29.56 -33.29 -26.31
CA TYR A 358 -28.82 -34.12 -27.27
C TYR A 358 -29.06 -33.60 -28.70
N HIS A 359 -28.02 -33.10 -29.38
CA HIS A 359 -28.17 -32.33 -30.64
C HIS A 359 -27.35 -32.85 -31.83
N ASN A 360 -27.83 -33.96 -32.42
CA ASN A 360 -27.51 -34.34 -33.81
C ASN A 360 -28.12 -33.32 -34.78
N SER A 361 -27.29 -32.48 -35.39
CA SER A 361 -27.64 -31.72 -36.61
C SER A 361 -26.38 -31.22 -37.32
N SER A 362 -26.41 -31.22 -38.66
CA SER A 362 -25.26 -30.99 -39.55
C SER A 362 -24.95 -29.51 -39.83
N LEU A 363 -25.33 -28.61 -38.92
CA LEU A 363 -25.12 -27.16 -39.05
C LEU A 363 -23.90 -26.69 -38.27
N THR A 364 -23.08 -25.82 -38.88
CA THR A 364 -21.88 -25.22 -38.29
C THR A 364 -22.18 -24.21 -37.19
N THR A 365 -23.32 -23.51 -37.31
CA THR A 365 -23.88 -22.61 -36.30
C THR A 365 -25.21 -23.14 -35.79
N LYS A 366 -25.41 -23.19 -34.47
CA LYS A 366 -26.66 -23.65 -33.85
C LYS A 366 -27.30 -22.53 -33.02
N GLU A 367 -28.52 -22.14 -33.36
CA GLU A 367 -29.27 -21.10 -32.64
C GLU A 367 -30.13 -21.71 -31.51
N THR A 368 -30.33 -20.98 -30.42
CA THR A 368 -31.23 -21.38 -29.32
C THR A 368 -31.76 -20.19 -28.55
N ILE A 369 -33.06 -20.20 -28.23
CA ILE A 369 -33.68 -19.23 -27.31
C ILE A 369 -33.60 -19.77 -25.89
N LEU A 370 -33.18 -18.94 -24.94
CA LEU A 370 -33.23 -19.21 -23.49
C LEU A 370 -34.04 -18.12 -22.77
N PHE A 371 -34.79 -18.50 -21.75
CA PHE A 371 -35.49 -17.54 -20.88
C PHE A 371 -34.64 -17.20 -19.65
N ASP A 372 -34.45 -15.91 -19.41
CA ASP A 372 -33.61 -15.37 -18.36
C ASP A 372 -34.44 -14.57 -17.33
N PRO A 373 -34.61 -15.08 -16.09
CA PRO A 373 -35.31 -14.35 -15.04
C PRO A 373 -34.59 -13.08 -14.56
N CYS A 374 -33.28 -12.94 -14.86
CA CYS A 374 -32.47 -11.79 -14.51
C CYS A 374 -32.47 -10.67 -15.56
N LEU A 375 -33.19 -10.83 -16.67
CA LEU A 375 -33.47 -9.77 -17.63
C LEU A 375 -34.92 -9.32 -17.49
N SER A 376 -35.17 -8.02 -17.65
CA SER A 376 -36.52 -7.44 -17.55
C SER A 376 -37.44 -8.05 -18.61
N ILE A 377 -38.73 -8.23 -18.31
CA ILE A 377 -39.66 -8.89 -19.24
C ILE A 377 -39.70 -8.20 -20.62
N ASP A 378 -39.75 -9.01 -21.68
CA ASP A 378 -39.65 -8.61 -23.10
C ASP A 378 -38.29 -8.04 -23.56
N SER A 379 -37.30 -7.88 -22.68
CA SER A 379 -35.95 -7.50 -23.09
C SER A 379 -35.18 -8.68 -23.65
N SER A 380 -34.14 -8.42 -24.46
CA SER A 380 -33.31 -9.48 -25.02
C SER A 380 -31.86 -9.05 -25.26
N GLU A 381 -30.97 -10.05 -25.25
CA GLU A 381 -29.61 -9.94 -25.77
C GLU A 381 -29.22 -11.21 -26.52
N THR A 382 -28.18 -11.12 -27.36
CA THR A 382 -27.66 -12.24 -28.14
C THR A 382 -26.21 -12.51 -27.74
N VAL A 383 -25.90 -13.77 -27.45
CA VAL A 383 -24.59 -14.21 -26.96
C VAL A 383 -24.00 -15.24 -27.91
N ASN A 384 -22.82 -14.94 -28.45
CA ASN A 384 -22.02 -15.88 -29.24
C ASN A 384 -21.19 -16.74 -28.27
N TYR A 385 -21.32 -18.06 -28.36
CA TYR A 385 -20.61 -19.00 -27.50
C TYR A 385 -19.94 -20.09 -28.36
N THR A 386 -18.62 -20.24 -28.24
CA THR A 386 -17.83 -21.22 -29.01
C THR A 386 -17.56 -22.44 -28.15
N MET A 387 -17.91 -23.63 -28.61
CA MET A 387 -17.45 -24.88 -28.00
C MET A 387 -16.38 -25.55 -28.87
N ALA A 388 -15.29 -25.96 -28.24
CA ALA A 388 -14.34 -26.89 -28.83
C ALA A 388 -14.89 -28.31 -28.70
N ASN A 389 -15.06 -29.01 -29.83
CA ASN A 389 -15.48 -30.40 -29.80
C ASN A 389 -14.28 -31.26 -29.43
N HIS A 390 -14.35 -31.99 -28.30
CA HIS A 390 -13.36 -33.00 -27.98
C HIS A 390 -13.44 -34.13 -29.02
N PRO A 391 -12.34 -34.52 -29.69
CA PRO A 391 -12.36 -35.61 -30.66
C PRO A 391 -12.59 -36.95 -29.95
N SER A 392 -13.70 -37.62 -30.29
CA SER A 392 -14.07 -38.92 -29.73
C SER A 392 -13.20 -40.04 -30.33
N HIS A 393 -12.07 -40.34 -29.67
CA HIS A 393 -11.21 -41.50 -29.93
C HIS A 393 -10.64 -41.67 -31.37
N SER A 394 -10.60 -40.60 -32.18
CA SER A 394 -9.94 -40.61 -33.50
C SER A 394 -8.68 -39.74 -33.53
N LEU A 395 -7.63 -40.24 -34.19
CA LEU A 395 -6.29 -39.65 -34.21
C LEU A 395 -6.13 -38.54 -35.28
N SER A 396 -7.10 -37.61 -35.36
CA SER A 396 -7.13 -36.54 -36.36
C SER A 396 -7.01 -35.15 -35.73
N SER A 397 -5.98 -34.40 -36.12
CA SER A 397 -5.55 -33.12 -35.52
C SER A 397 -6.37 -31.89 -35.96
N SER A 398 -7.69 -32.03 -36.08
CA SER A 398 -8.62 -30.93 -36.41
C SER A 398 -9.67 -30.74 -35.31
N THR A 399 -9.39 -29.82 -34.38
CA THR A 399 -10.37 -29.35 -33.38
C THR A 399 -11.49 -28.57 -34.06
N SER A 400 -12.53 -29.26 -34.50
CA SER A 400 -13.75 -28.59 -34.97
C SER A 400 -14.34 -27.75 -33.83
N THR A 401 -14.52 -26.46 -34.10
CA THR A 401 -15.22 -25.55 -33.19
C THR A 401 -16.64 -25.36 -33.72
N THR A 402 -17.63 -25.47 -32.85
CA THR A 402 -19.03 -25.20 -33.19
C THR A 402 -19.44 -23.90 -32.51
N GLN A 403 -19.98 -22.98 -33.30
CA GLN A 403 -20.50 -21.71 -32.80
C GLN A 403 -21.97 -21.86 -32.44
N TYR A 404 -22.34 -21.35 -31.28
CA TYR A 404 -23.71 -21.34 -30.78
C TYR A 404 -24.17 -19.90 -30.61
N LEU A 405 -25.38 -19.61 -31.09
CA LEU A 405 -26.01 -18.30 -31.00
C LEU A 405 -27.17 -18.38 -30.00
N TYR A 406 -26.97 -17.85 -28.80
CA TYR A 406 -27.99 -17.86 -27.75
C TYR A 406 -28.74 -16.54 -27.72
N HIS A 407 -30.05 -16.60 -27.95
CA HIS A 407 -30.96 -15.46 -27.77
C HIS A 407 -31.56 -15.53 -26.37
N LEU A 408 -31.04 -14.71 -25.46
CA LEU A 408 -31.57 -14.58 -24.11
C LEU A 408 -32.79 -13.66 -24.15
N LYS A 409 -33.94 -14.14 -23.66
CA LYS A 409 -35.18 -13.36 -23.52
C LYS A 409 -35.54 -13.21 -22.05
N GLY A 410 -35.75 -11.98 -21.60
CA GLY A 410 -36.10 -11.69 -20.21
C GLY A 410 -37.51 -12.15 -19.85
N SER A 411 -37.65 -12.85 -18.73
CA SER A 411 -38.94 -13.17 -18.12
C SER A 411 -39.29 -12.27 -16.92
N GLY A 412 -38.34 -11.48 -16.40
CA GLY A 412 -38.59 -10.48 -15.36
C GLY A 412 -38.82 -11.02 -13.94
N GLU A 413 -38.48 -12.28 -13.68
CA GLU A 413 -38.74 -12.98 -12.42
C GLU A 413 -37.61 -12.76 -11.39
N PHE A 414 -37.59 -11.60 -10.71
CA PHE A 414 -36.58 -11.27 -9.69
C PHE A 414 -36.30 -12.41 -8.67
N ASP A 415 -37.34 -13.05 -8.14
CA ASP A 415 -37.15 -14.09 -7.12
C ASP A 415 -36.48 -15.36 -7.69
N ASN A 416 -36.85 -15.77 -8.91
CA ASN A 416 -36.22 -16.87 -9.65
C ASN A 416 -34.76 -16.53 -10.00
N CYS A 417 -34.48 -15.27 -10.37
CA CYS A 417 -33.12 -14.77 -10.56
C CYS A 417 -32.28 -14.89 -9.27
N VAL A 418 -32.79 -14.39 -8.14
CA VAL A 418 -32.13 -14.48 -6.83
C VAL A 418 -31.94 -15.94 -6.38
N GLU A 419 -32.89 -16.83 -6.66
CA GLU A 419 -32.78 -18.26 -6.38
C GLU A 419 -31.64 -18.91 -7.20
N LYS A 420 -31.59 -18.67 -8.52
CA LYS A 420 -30.50 -19.15 -9.39
C LYS A 420 -29.14 -18.62 -8.95
N LEU A 421 -29.03 -17.32 -8.66
CA LEU A 421 -27.78 -16.70 -8.18
C LEU A 421 -27.36 -17.26 -6.82
N SER A 422 -28.31 -17.52 -5.92
CA SER A 422 -28.03 -18.15 -4.62
C SER A 422 -27.54 -19.59 -4.78
N LYS A 423 -28.08 -20.36 -5.74
CA LYS A 423 -27.59 -21.71 -6.08
C LYS A 423 -26.16 -21.71 -6.62
N ILE A 424 -25.78 -20.74 -7.45
CA ILE A 424 -24.40 -20.60 -7.96
C ILE A 424 -23.40 -20.42 -6.80
N ILE A 425 -23.72 -19.54 -5.83
CA ILE A 425 -22.91 -19.34 -4.62
C ILE A 425 -22.91 -20.61 -3.74
N ALA A 426 -24.08 -21.20 -3.49
CA ALA A 426 -24.22 -22.38 -2.64
C ALA A 426 -23.46 -23.60 -3.18
N ASN A 427 -23.42 -23.78 -4.49
CA ASN A 427 -22.82 -24.93 -5.16
C ASN A 427 -21.33 -24.73 -5.54
N ASN A 428 -20.70 -23.60 -5.17
CA ASN A 428 -19.36 -23.22 -5.63
C ASN A 428 -19.21 -23.27 -7.16
N GLN A 429 -20.24 -22.88 -7.93
CA GLN A 429 -20.24 -23.01 -9.39
C GLN A 429 -19.42 -21.90 -10.06
N CYS A 430 -18.11 -21.97 -9.88
CA CYS A 430 -17.12 -21.25 -10.66
C CYS A 430 -16.82 -21.98 -11.96
N LEU A 431 -16.67 -21.24 -13.04
CA LEU A 431 -16.21 -21.79 -14.32
C LEU A 431 -14.72 -22.11 -14.20
N PRO A 432 -14.24 -23.30 -14.63
CA PRO A 432 -12.82 -23.48 -14.87
C PRO A 432 -12.38 -22.54 -16.01
N ASP A 433 -11.25 -21.87 -15.83
CA ASP A 433 -10.61 -21.07 -16.89
C ASP A 433 -10.32 -22.02 -18.08
N GLN A 434 -10.91 -21.78 -19.26
CA GLN A 434 -10.77 -22.70 -20.40
C GLN A 434 -9.34 -22.74 -21.00
N ASN A 435 -8.45 -21.88 -20.51
CA ASN A 435 -7.02 -21.89 -20.80
C ASN A 435 -6.31 -23.02 -20.03
N GLN A 436 -6.55 -24.27 -20.41
CA GLN A 436 -5.94 -25.48 -19.82
C GLN A 436 -4.38 -25.49 -19.85
N ASN A 437 -3.76 -24.56 -20.59
CA ASN A 437 -2.31 -24.45 -20.72
C ASN A 437 -1.61 -23.65 -19.60
N ASN A 438 -2.33 -23.09 -18.62
CA ASN A 438 -1.73 -22.38 -17.48
C ASN A 438 -1.98 -23.11 -16.15
N THR A 439 -0.91 -23.48 -15.45
CA THR A 439 -0.90 -24.35 -14.26
C THR A 439 -1.47 -23.74 -12.97
N ILE A 440 -2.14 -22.58 -13.04
CA ILE A 440 -2.75 -21.90 -11.90
C ILE A 440 -4.27 -21.95 -12.05
N SER A 441 -4.88 -22.97 -11.46
CA SER A 441 -6.32 -22.95 -11.19
C SER A 441 -6.63 -21.77 -10.26
N LYS A 442 -7.31 -20.74 -10.78
CA LYS A 442 -7.82 -19.65 -9.96
C LYS A 442 -8.91 -20.21 -9.06
N ALA A 443 -8.62 -20.32 -7.76
CA ALA A 443 -9.52 -20.88 -6.76
C ALA A 443 -10.90 -20.19 -6.81
N CYS A 444 -11.97 -20.96 -6.58
CA CYS A 444 -13.33 -20.46 -6.72
C CYS A 444 -13.63 -19.39 -5.65
N PRO A 445 -13.91 -18.12 -6.01
CA PRO A 445 -14.18 -17.07 -5.02
C PRO A 445 -15.34 -17.38 -4.05
N PHE A 446 -16.26 -18.29 -4.41
CA PHE A 446 -17.35 -18.73 -3.53
C PHE A 446 -16.88 -19.61 -2.34
N GLU A 447 -15.75 -20.30 -2.46
CA GLU A 447 -15.15 -21.06 -1.34
C GLU A 447 -14.62 -20.12 -0.26
N GLU A 448 -13.90 -19.09 -0.68
CA GLU A 448 -13.38 -18.07 0.25
C GLU A 448 -14.49 -17.22 0.84
N LEU A 449 -15.51 -16.88 0.04
CA LEU A 449 -16.71 -16.17 0.47
C LEU A 449 -17.43 -16.89 1.62
N LYS A 450 -17.53 -18.23 1.54
CA LYS A 450 -18.14 -19.05 2.60
C LYS A 450 -17.37 -19.01 3.92
N ASN A 451 -16.05 -18.90 3.89
CA ASN A 451 -15.22 -18.95 5.09
C ASN A 451 -15.11 -17.59 5.80
N ILE A 452 -15.51 -16.50 5.14
CA ILE A 452 -15.52 -15.16 5.71
C ILE A 452 -16.78 -14.94 6.55
N ILE A 453 -16.58 -14.44 7.77
CA ILE A 453 -17.59 -13.90 8.66
C ILE A 453 -17.26 -12.42 8.86
N LEU A 454 -18.23 -11.53 8.63
CA LEU A 454 -18.07 -10.09 8.74
C LEU A 454 -18.73 -9.57 10.02
N PRO A 455 -18.19 -8.50 10.64
CA PRO A 455 -18.70 -7.97 11.91
C PRO A 455 -19.98 -7.13 11.72
N PHE A 456 -21.06 -7.74 11.26
CA PHE A 456 -22.37 -7.06 11.17
C PHE A 456 -23.00 -6.91 12.56
N SER A 457 -22.72 -5.79 13.22
CA SER A 457 -23.27 -5.41 14.53
C SER A 457 -23.93 -4.03 14.50
N ASN A 458 -24.65 -3.66 15.57
CA ASN A 458 -25.23 -2.32 15.72
C ASN A 458 -24.17 -1.24 16.01
N GLU A 459 -22.92 -1.61 16.31
CA GLU A 459 -21.81 -0.66 16.50
C GLU A 459 -21.17 -0.30 15.15
N GLU A 460 -20.94 -1.29 14.30
CA GLU A 460 -20.22 -1.16 13.02
C GLU A 460 -21.05 -0.46 11.92
N ASP A 461 -20.51 0.58 11.28
CA ASP A 461 -21.06 1.20 10.07
C ASP A 461 -20.39 0.62 8.81
N PHE A 462 -21.16 0.22 7.80
CA PHE A 462 -20.64 -0.27 6.51
C PHE A 462 -21.12 0.60 5.34
N TYR A 463 -20.21 0.97 4.45
CA TYR A 463 -20.49 1.77 3.26
C TYR A 463 -20.25 0.99 1.96
N GLY A 464 -21.24 1.02 1.06
CA GLY A 464 -21.21 0.37 -0.25
C GLY A 464 -20.89 1.36 -1.38
N LEU A 465 -19.74 1.19 -2.02
CA LEU A 465 -19.23 2.01 -3.12
C LEU A 465 -19.53 1.39 -4.50
N SER A 466 -19.36 2.20 -5.55
CA SER A 466 -19.46 1.78 -6.95
C SER A 466 -20.81 1.10 -7.27
N GLU A 467 -20.85 -0.17 -7.71
CA GLU A 467 -22.12 -0.82 -8.11
C GLU A 467 -23.15 -0.99 -7.00
N PHE A 468 -22.75 -0.89 -5.71
CA PHE A 468 -23.68 -0.79 -4.59
C PHE A 468 -24.46 0.54 -4.60
N TRP A 469 -23.86 1.64 -5.04
CA TRP A 469 -24.57 2.89 -5.29
C TRP A 469 -25.34 2.83 -6.60
N TYR A 470 -24.66 2.56 -7.72
CA TYR A 470 -25.26 2.67 -9.05
C TYR A 470 -26.51 1.78 -9.21
N SER A 471 -26.47 0.55 -8.67
CA SER A 471 -27.60 -0.37 -8.72
C SER A 471 -28.72 -0.06 -7.71
N MET A 472 -28.51 0.83 -6.75
CA MET A 472 -29.53 1.34 -5.82
C MET A 472 -30.06 2.74 -6.23
N ASN A 473 -29.27 3.54 -6.96
CA ASN A 473 -29.59 4.94 -7.20
C ASN A 473 -30.02 5.26 -8.65
N ASP A 474 -29.34 4.74 -9.68
CA ASP A 474 -29.45 5.25 -11.06
C ASP A 474 -30.88 5.19 -11.64
N ILE A 475 -31.66 4.21 -11.18
CA ILE A 475 -33.01 3.89 -11.65
C ILE A 475 -34.04 3.86 -10.52
N PHE A 476 -33.62 3.51 -9.28
CA PHE A 476 -34.55 3.37 -8.14
C PHE A 476 -34.57 4.60 -7.23
N HIS A 477 -33.53 5.46 -7.30
CA HIS A 477 -33.31 6.61 -6.41
C HIS A 477 -33.35 6.26 -4.90
N SER A 478 -33.01 5.00 -4.56
CA SER A 478 -32.94 4.48 -3.20
C SER A 478 -31.48 4.29 -2.75
N GLY A 479 -30.61 5.23 -3.13
CA GLY A 479 -29.24 5.32 -2.60
C GLY A 479 -29.23 5.84 -1.16
N GLY A 480 -28.15 5.57 -0.42
CA GLY A 480 -28.05 5.90 1.00
C GLY A 480 -28.36 4.70 1.88
N GLN A 481 -29.15 4.87 2.95
CA GLN A 481 -29.39 3.80 3.93
C GLN A 481 -30.18 2.63 3.31
N TYR A 482 -29.62 1.42 3.38
CA TYR A 482 -30.19 0.24 2.74
C TYR A 482 -31.34 -0.37 3.54
N ASN A 483 -32.41 -0.71 2.84
CA ASN A 483 -33.52 -1.51 3.35
C ASN A 483 -33.76 -2.71 2.43
N SER A 484 -33.66 -3.94 2.98
CA SER A 484 -33.74 -5.19 2.22
C SER A 484 -35.08 -5.37 1.51
N ASP A 485 -36.19 -5.06 2.18
CA ASP A 485 -37.54 -5.31 1.67
C ASP A 485 -37.96 -4.24 0.65
N GLU A 486 -37.58 -2.98 0.87
CA GLU A 486 -37.77 -1.90 -0.09
C GLU A 486 -36.95 -2.13 -1.37
N PHE A 487 -35.65 -2.43 -1.24
CA PHE A 487 -34.79 -2.70 -2.41
C PHE A 487 -35.27 -3.93 -3.19
N SER A 488 -35.72 -4.98 -2.50
CA SER A 488 -36.34 -6.14 -3.15
C SER A 488 -37.64 -5.77 -3.87
N LYS A 489 -38.52 -4.98 -3.25
CA LYS A 489 -39.79 -4.50 -3.85
C LYS A 489 -39.57 -3.64 -5.10
N LEU A 490 -38.59 -2.73 -5.06
CA LEU A 490 -38.21 -1.89 -6.20
C LEU A 490 -37.61 -2.74 -7.34
N SER A 491 -36.74 -3.69 -7.01
CA SER A 491 -36.13 -4.61 -7.97
C SER A 491 -37.16 -5.51 -8.67
N LYS A 492 -38.08 -6.13 -7.91
CA LYS A 492 -39.21 -6.91 -8.44
C LYS A 492 -40.02 -6.10 -9.45
N LYS A 493 -40.45 -4.89 -9.07
CA LYS A 493 -41.24 -3.97 -9.91
C LYS A 493 -40.50 -3.56 -11.19
N TYR A 494 -39.18 -3.44 -11.14
CA TYR A 494 -38.37 -3.12 -12.32
C TYR A 494 -38.25 -4.32 -13.26
N CYS A 495 -37.85 -5.49 -12.75
CA CYS A 495 -37.75 -6.72 -13.55
C CYS A 495 -39.08 -7.07 -14.25
N SER A 496 -40.21 -6.90 -13.56
CA SER A 496 -41.54 -7.14 -14.12
C SER A 496 -42.12 -5.97 -14.96
N THR A 497 -41.35 -4.90 -15.23
CA THR A 497 -41.76 -3.84 -16.17
C THR A 497 -41.34 -4.23 -17.58
N SER A 498 -42.30 -4.36 -18.50
CA SER A 498 -42.06 -4.62 -19.94
C SER A 498 -41.02 -3.66 -20.52
N TRP A 499 -40.10 -4.21 -21.30
CA TRP A 499 -38.96 -3.50 -21.88
C TRP A 499 -39.37 -2.28 -22.69
N LEU A 500 -40.51 -2.32 -23.40
CA LEU A 500 -41.04 -1.17 -24.14
C LEU A 500 -41.36 0.01 -23.20
N VAL A 501 -41.96 -0.26 -22.04
CA VAL A 501 -42.28 0.74 -21.00
C VAL A 501 -41.01 1.23 -20.32
N THR A 502 -40.04 0.36 -20.06
CA THR A 502 -38.72 0.74 -19.52
C THR A 502 -37.96 1.67 -20.46
N GLN A 503 -37.99 1.41 -21.77
CA GLN A 503 -37.42 2.31 -22.77
C GLN A 503 -38.18 3.64 -22.91
N ASP A 504 -39.52 3.63 -22.84
CA ASP A 504 -40.33 4.86 -22.85
C ASP A 504 -39.99 5.77 -21.66
N ARG A 505 -39.91 5.23 -20.43
CA ARG A 505 -39.48 5.97 -19.24
C ARG A 505 -38.08 6.59 -19.42
N TYR A 506 -37.14 5.86 -20.01
CA TYR A 506 -35.80 6.38 -20.32
C TYR A 506 -35.80 7.49 -21.38
N ARG A 507 -36.57 7.34 -22.48
CA ARG A 507 -36.75 8.40 -23.50
C ARG A 507 -37.34 9.68 -22.90
N ARG A 508 -38.22 9.54 -21.89
CA ARG A 508 -38.79 10.64 -21.09
C ARG A 508 -37.86 11.15 -19.98
N LYS A 509 -36.62 10.68 -19.89
CA LYS A 509 -35.59 11.07 -18.90
C LYS A 509 -35.95 10.76 -17.43
N LEU A 510 -36.79 9.76 -17.15
CA LEU A 510 -37.08 9.33 -15.77
C LEU A 510 -35.89 8.66 -15.07
N TYR A 511 -34.87 8.24 -15.82
CA TYR A 511 -33.64 7.63 -15.30
C TYR A 511 -32.41 8.45 -15.74
N PRO A 512 -32.23 9.70 -15.26
CA PRO A 512 -31.27 10.66 -15.82
C PRO A 512 -29.80 10.26 -15.60
N MET A 513 -29.52 9.33 -14.69
CA MET A 513 -28.17 8.84 -14.37
C MET A 513 -27.83 7.48 -15.01
N ALA A 514 -28.79 6.86 -15.72
CA ALA A 514 -28.62 5.55 -16.32
C ALA A 514 -28.23 5.62 -17.80
N ASP A 515 -27.33 4.76 -18.25
CA ASP A 515 -27.13 4.48 -19.68
C ASP A 515 -27.99 3.30 -20.15
N PHE A 516 -27.95 2.99 -21.45
CA PHE A 516 -28.72 1.87 -22.01
C PHE A 516 -28.28 0.50 -21.45
N LYS A 517 -27.01 0.33 -21.05
CA LYS A 517 -26.53 -0.91 -20.41
C LYS A 517 -27.00 -1.03 -18.96
N ARG A 518 -27.03 0.06 -18.19
CA ARG A 518 -27.69 0.13 -16.88
C ARG A 518 -29.15 -0.28 -17.03
N LEU A 519 -29.89 0.27 -18.00
CA LEU A 519 -31.27 -0.13 -18.28
C LEU A 519 -31.42 -1.66 -18.47
N LEU A 520 -30.64 -2.24 -19.39
CA LEU A 520 -30.76 -3.66 -19.75
C LEU A 520 -30.39 -4.58 -18.56
N TYR A 521 -29.29 -4.29 -17.88
CA TYR A 521 -28.76 -5.16 -16.83
C TYR A 521 -29.22 -4.83 -15.41
N GLN A 522 -30.02 -3.78 -15.17
CA GLN A 522 -30.42 -3.40 -13.80
C GLN A 522 -31.17 -4.52 -13.07
N CYS A 523 -32.00 -5.31 -13.75
CA CYS A 523 -32.66 -6.47 -13.13
C CYS A 523 -31.62 -7.49 -12.60
N PHE A 524 -30.63 -7.85 -13.42
CA PHE A 524 -29.52 -8.71 -12.99
C PHE A 524 -28.70 -8.06 -11.86
N LYS A 525 -28.29 -6.80 -12.02
CA LYS A 525 -27.37 -6.12 -11.09
C LYS A 525 -28.00 -5.91 -9.72
N SER A 526 -29.27 -5.50 -9.66
CA SER A 526 -29.99 -5.40 -8.38
C SER A 526 -30.19 -6.76 -7.70
N SER A 527 -30.54 -7.79 -8.48
CA SER A 527 -30.62 -9.18 -7.99
C SER A 527 -29.26 -9.69 -7.49
N TRP A 528 -28.16 -9.35 -8.16
CA TRP A 528 -26.80 -9.70 -7.75
C TRP A 528 -26.37 -8.99 -6.45
N ILE A 529 -26.63 -7.69 -6.34
CA ILE A 529 -26.38 -6.91 -5.12
C ILE A 529 -27.16 -7.50 -3.94
N PHE A 530 -28.44 -7.79 -4.12
CA PHE A 530 -29.28 -8.42 -3.10
C PHE A 530 -28.75 -9.81 -2.69
N THR A 531 -28.40 -10.64 -3.68
CA THR A 531 -27.90 -12.00 -3.46
C THR A 531 -26.54 -12.02 -2.78
N ILE A 532 -25.60 -11.17 -3.21
CA ILE A 532 -24.25 -11.18 -2.63
C ILE A 532 -24.25 -10.60 -1.21
N LEU A 533 -25.11 -9.63 -0.88
CA LEU A 533 -25.28 -9.15 0.49
C LEU A 533 -25.85 -10.25 1.40
N HIS A 534 -26.99 -10.85 1.03
CA HIS A 534 -27.74 -11.73 1.93
C HIS A 534 -27.34 -13.21 1.85
N SER A 535 -27.08 -13.76 0.66
CA SER A 535 -26.67 -15.16 0.45
C SER A 535 -25.15 -15.34 0.45
N GLY A 536 -24.40 -14.32 0.00
CA GLY A 536 -22.93 -14.34 -0.06
C GLY A 536 -22.28 -13.96 1.27
N PHE A 537 -22.32 -12.67 1.60
CA PHE A 537 -21.72 -12.08 2.82
C PHE A 537 -22.53 -12.36 4.09
N ARG A 538 -23.74 -12.92 3.96
CA ARG A 538 -24.66 -13.26 5.07
C ARG A 538 -25.09 -12.06 5.91
N MET A 539 -25.18 -10.87 5.29
CA MET A 539 -25.68 -9.66 5.94
C MET A 539 -27.14 -9.87 6.39
N PRO A 540 -27.48 -9.67 7.69
CA PRO A 540 -28.85 -9.81 8.15
C PRO A 540 -29.80 -8.87 7.42
N ARG A 541 -31.03 -9.31 7.12
CA ARG A 541 -32.02 -8.48 6.39
C ARG A 541 -32.46 -7.23 7.17
N ASN A 542 -32.44 -7.32 8.49
CA ASN A 542 -32.71 -6.23 9.43
C ASN A 542 -31.49 -5.35 9.75
N TYR A 543 -30.35 -5.53 9.06
CA TYR A 543 -29.14 -4.75 9.28
C TYR A 543 -29.26 -3.33 8.71
N GLN A 544 -29.64 -2.37 9.55
CA GLN A 544 -29.90 -0.97 9.17
C GLN A 544 -28.64 -0.12 8.98
N LYS A 545 -27.45 -0.70 9.21
CA LYS A 545 -26.15 -0.03 9.30
C LYS A 545 -25.33 -0.04 7.99
N PHE A 546 -25.89 -0.58 6.91
CA PHE A 546 -25.32 -0.49 5.56
C PHE A 546 -25.82 0.76 4.82
N ARG A 547 -24.91 1.50 4.16
CA ARG A 547 -25.23 2.71 3.37
C ARG A 547 -24.52 2.71 2.02
N SER A 548 -25.24 2.80 0.90
CA SER A 548 -24.61 3.01 -0.40
C SER A 548 -24.31 4.49 -0.66
N ILE A 549 -23.16 4.82 -1.24
CA ILE A 549 -22.75 6.21 -1.56
C ILE A 549 -21.87 6.29 -2.82
N SER A 550 -21.85 7.46 -3.47
CA SER A 550 -20.87 7.84 -4.49
C SER A 550 -20.03 9.07 -4.13
N MET A 551 -20.53 9.95 -3.26
CA MET A 551 -19.92 11.23 -2.91
C MET A 551 -20.03 11.49 -1.41
N LEU A 552 -19.08 12.25 -0.84
CA LEU A 552 -19.08 12.75 0.54
C LEU A 552 -18.49 14.16 0.55
N ASN A 553 -19.16 15.10 1.23
CA ASN A 553 -18.73 16.51 1.30
C ASN A 553 -18.41 17.09 -0.09
N ASP A 554 -19.30 16.82 -1.05
CA ASP A 554 -19.20 17.14 -2.47
C ASP A 554 -17.96 16.61 -3.22
N GLU A 555 -17.17 15.71 -2.63
CA GLU A 555 -16.05 15.02 -3.29
C GLU A 555 -16.44 13.57 -3.66
N PRO A 556 -16.05 13.05 -4.84
CA PRO A 556 -16.37 11.69 -5.25
C PRO A 556 -15.51 10.65 -4.51
N VAL A 557 -16.16 9.60 -3.98
CA VAL A 557 -15.48 8.53 -3.22
C VAL A 557 -14.84 7.55 -4.19
N GLN A 558 -13.60 7.84 -4.60
CA GLN A 558 -12.81 7.05 -5.56
C GLN A 558 -11.49 6.60 -4.92
N TRP A 559 -11.14 5.31 -5.03
CA TRP A 559 -9.93 4.73 -4.43
C TRP A 559 -8.64 5.48 -4.79
N THR A 560 -8.61 6.18 -5.93
CA THR A 560 -7.50 7.02 -6.39
C THR A 560 -7.07 8.09 -5.37
N LEU A 561 -8.00 8.64 -4.58
CA LEU A 561 -7.67 9.62 -3.54
C LEU A 561 -6.87 8.96 -2.40
N GLY A 562 -7.34 7.82 -1.87
CA GLY A 562 -6.64 7.06 -0.83
C GLY A 562 -5.30 6.50 -1.30
N ALA A 563 -5.18 6.12 -2.58
CA ALA A 563 -3.91 5.73 -3.19
C ALA A 563 -2.91 6.88 -3.23
N LEU A 564 -3.38 8.09 -3.54
CA LEU A 564 -2.55 9.29 -3.54
C LEU A 564 -2.15 9.70 -2.11
N ILE A 565 -3.06 9.69 -1.14
CA ILE A 565 -2.78 9.96 0.28
C ILE A 565 -1.70 9.00 0.79
N PHE A 566 -1.86 7.70 0.56
CA PHE A 566 -0.89 6.67 0.98
C PHE A 566 0.50 6.90 0.37
N ARG A 567 0.56 7.28 -0.92
CA ARG A 567 1.82 7.52 -1.65
C ARG A 567 2.47 8.87 -1.34
N THR A 568 1.73 9.85 -0.83
CA THR A 568 2.21 11.21 -0.54
C THR A 568 2.42 11.48 0.96
N ARG A 569 2.22 10.49 1.84
CA ARG A 569 2.31 10.65 3.31
C ARG A 569 3.61 11.31 3.84
N PHE A 570 4.71 11.17 3.10
CA PHE A 570 6.02 11.74 3.43
C PHE A 570 6.21 13.19 2.93
N PHE A 571 5.36 13.72 2.05
CA PHE A 571 5.53 15.06 1.48
C PHE A 571 5.48 16.18 2.55
N PRO A 572 4.69 16.10 3.65
CA PRO A 572 4.78 17.04 4.76
C PRO A 572 6.18 17.24 5.34
N LEU A 573 7.06 16.22 5.32
CA LEU A 573 8.42 16.32 5.84
C LEU A 573 9.19 17.47 5.17
N ARG A 574 9.03 17.69 3.87
CA ARG A 574 9.67 18.81 3.15
C ARG A 574 9.26 20.17 3.70
N THR A 575 8.00 20.32 4.13
CA THR A 575 7.49 21.56 4.73
C THR A 575 7.96 21.67 6.19
N LEU A 576 7.99 20.57 6.94
CA LEU A 576 8.49 20.54 8.31
C LEU A 576 9.99 20.88 8.37
N ASP A 577 10.81 20.28 7.51
CA ASP A 577 12.25 20.57 7.41
C ASP A 577 12.49 22.06 7.06
N GLN A 578 11.69 22.61 6.13
CA GLN A 578 11.74 24.03 5.79
C GLN A 578 11.30 24.93 6.95
N GLN A 579 10.25 24.56 7.71
CA GLN A 579 9.80 25.33 8.88
C GLN A 579 10.83 25.28 10.03
N HIS A 580 11.49 24.14 10.26
CA HIS A 580 12.60 24.05 11.22
C HIS A 580 13.83 24.84 10.74
N GLY A 581 14.08 24.92 9.43
CA GLY A 581 15.07 25.82 8.84
C GLY A 581 14.72 27.30 9.02
N VAL A 582 13.48 27.70 8.80
CA VAL A 582 13.00 29.09 8.95
C VAL A 582 12.90 29.52 10.42
N MET A 583 12.71 28.59 11.36
CA MET A 583 12.89 28.88 12.79
C MET A 583 14.32 29.28 13.16
N SER A 584 15.32 29.00 12.31
CA SER A 584 16.68 29.55 12.45
C SER A 584 16.76 31.03 12.04
N GLU A 585 15.89 31.50 11.13
CA GLU A 585 15.92 32.86 10.57
C GLU A 585 15.35 33.94 11.51
N HIS A 586 14.75 33.55 12.64
CA HIS A 586 14.44 34.45 13.77
C HIS A 586 15.29 34.20 15.02
N VAL A 587 16.37 33.41 14.89
CA VAL A 587 17.46 33.31 15.87
C VAL A 587 18.77 33.89 15.30
N VAL A 588 18.68 34.76 14.28
CA VAL A 588 19.80 35.57 13.74
C VAL A 588 20.14 36.73 14.69
N ASN A 589 20.44 36.39 15.94
CA ASN A 589 21.10 37.25 16.94
C ASN A 589 21.83 36.43 18.02
N LEU A 590 22.29 35.22 17.68
CA LEU A 590 23.17 34.39 18.54
C LEU A 590 24.44 33.90 17.79
N HIS A 591 24.96 34.71 16.87
CA HIS A 591 26.05 34.35 15.96
C HIS A 591 27.47 34.38 16.59
N GLU A 592 27.62 33.98 17.86
CA GLU A 592 28.92 33.79 18.53
C GLU A 592 29.18 32.33 19.01
N SER A 593 28.19 31.43 18.93
CA SER A 593 28.34 30.05 19.46
C SER A 593 28.92 29.02 18.47
N THR A 594 28.92 29.32 17.16
CA THR A 594 29.43 28.40 16.12
C THR A 594 30.95 28.30 16.09
N THR A 595 31.66 29.41 16.29
CA THR A 595 33.13 29.46 16.31
C THR A 595 33.72 28.63 17.44
N ILE A 596 33.11 28.69 18.63
CA ILE A 596 33.58 28.01 19.85
C ILE A 596 33.55 26.48 19.68
N ASN A 597 32.49 25.92 19.08
CA ASN A 597 32.39 24.49 18.83
C ASN A 597 33.45 23.99 17.83
N PHE A 598 33.72 24.73 16.76
CA PHE A 598 34.82 24.38 15.84
C PHE A 598 36.17 24.38 16.54
N TYR A 599 36.50 25.40 17.35
CA TYR A 599 37.75 25.42 18.10
C TYR A 599 37.86 24.27 19.11
N LEU A 600 36.79 23.91 19.81
CA LEU A 600 36.76 22.74 20.70
C LEU A 600 36.98 21.41 19.96
N GLN A 601 36.39 21.25 18.78
CA GLN A 601 36.54 20.03 17.98
C GLN A 601 37.96 19.91 17.39
N TYR A 602 38.56 21.01 16.93
CA TYR A 602 39.98 21.05 16.51
C TYR A 602 40.95 20.84 17.70
N LEU A 603 40.64 21.38 18.88
CA LEU A 603 41.44 21.16 20.09
C LEU A 603 41.40 19.69 20.53
N LEU A 604 40.23 19.05 20.48
CA LEU A 604 40.09 17.63 20.81
C LEU A 604 40.85 16.74 19.80
N PHE A 605 40.73 17.04 18.50
CA PHE A 605 41.44 16.30 17.45
C PHE A 605 42.97 16.44 17.59
N THR A 606 43.47 17.65 17.83
CA THR A 606 44.92 17.89 18.02
C THR A 606 45.46 17.25 19.31
N LEU A 607 44.70 17.27 20.41
CA LEU A 607 45.05 16.52 21.63
C LEU A 607 45.14 15.00 21.38
N CYS A 608 44.19 14.42 20.64
CA CYS A 608 44.24 13.01 20.24
C CYS A 608 45.47 12.69 19.38
N MET A 609 45.78 13.53 18.39
CA MET A 609 46.97 13.33 17.54
C MET A 609 48.28 13.45 18.34
N LEU A 610 48.38 14.42 19.25
CA LEU A 610 49.54 14.56 20.15
C LEU A 610 49.69 13.35 21.09
N ALA A 611 48.59 12.79 21.61
CA ALA A 611 48.63 11.58 22.42
C ALA A 611 49.11 10.35 21.62
N VAL A 612 48.66 10.20 20.36
CA VAL A 612 49.14 9.14 19.46
C VAL A 612 50.63 9.30 19.15
N ILE A 613 51.08 10.52 18.82
CA ILE A 613 52.50 10.83 18.59
C ILE A 613 53.35 10.54 19.83
N PHE A 614 52.89 10.91 21.03
CA PHE A 614 53.57 10.59 22.28
C PHE A 614 53.68 9.08 22.54
N CYS A 615 52.63 8.31 22.28
CA CYS A 615 52.66 6.85 22.33
C CYS A 615 53.64 6.24 21.31
N ILE A 616 53.72 6.80 20.10
CA ILE A 616 54.70 6.38 19.08
C ILE A 616 56.13 6.70 19.53
N ILE A 617 56.38 7.88 20.10
CA ILE A 617 57.69 8.26 20.65
C ILE A 617 58.09 7.32 21.79
N LEU A 618 57.19 7.01 22.73
CA LEU A 618 57.45 6.04 23.79
C LEU A 618 57.72 4.63 23.25
N TYR A 619 57.02 4.21 22.19
CA TYR A 619 57.27 2.93 21.52
C TYR A 619 58.63 2.89 20.84
N LEU A 620 59.01 3.94 20.09
CA LEU A 620 60.30 4.05 19.43
C LEU A 620 61.47 4.16 20.43
N HIS A 621 61.31 4.91 21.51
CA HIS A 621 62.32 5.03 22.57
C HIS A 621 62.48 3.71 23.34
N ARG A 622 61.40 2.93 23.50
CA ARG A 622 61.47 1.55 24.00
C ARG A 622 62.17 0.63 23.01
N LEU A 623 61.93 0.77 21.71
CA LEU A 623 62.63 0.02 20.66
C LEU A 623 64.15 0.29 20.68
N GLN A 624 64.54 1.57 20.75
CA GLN A 624 65.93 2.02 20.88
C GLN A 624 66.56 1.51 22.18
N SER A 625 65.83 1.48 23.30
CA SER A 625 66.31 0.87 24.55
C SER A 625 66.54 -0.64 24.42
N MET A 626 65.75 -1.38 23.64
CA MET A 626 66.00 -2.81 23.42
C MET A 626 67.20 -3.02 22.46
N LEU A 627 67.34 -2.19 21.43
CA LEU A 627 68.48 -2.23 20.51
C LEU A 627 69.81 -1.89 21.21
N ASN A 628 69.84 -0.86 22.06
CA ASN A 628 71.04 -0.50 22.83
C ASN A 628 71.40 -1.55 23.88
N ASN A 629 70.42 -2.24 24.50
CA ASN A 629 70.71 -3.34 25.41
C ASN A 629 71.38 -4.52 24.69
N ASN A 630 71.00 -4.82 23.44
CA ASN A 630 71.65 -5.87 22.65
C ASN A 630 73.11 -5.55 22.28
N ASN A 631 73.48 -4.26 22.14
CA ASN A 631 74.85 -3.85 21.82
C ASN A 631 75.84 -4.01 22.99
N ASN A 632 75.36 -4.23 24.22
CA ASN A 632 76.19 -4.48 25.41
C ASN A 632 76.29 -5.98 25.77
N SER A 633 75.95 -6.90 24.85
CA SER A 633 75.92 -8.34 25.08
C SER A 633 76.77 -9.14 24.08
N ASN A 634 78.03 -8.72 23.90
CA ASN A 634 79.02 -9.49 23.15
C ASN A 634 79.66 -10.57 24.04
N ASP A 635 79.21 -11.82 23.92
CA ASP A 635 80.05 -13.00 24.21
C ASP A 635 79.48 -14.29 23.60
N GLY A 636 80.30 -15.34 23.41
CA GLY A 636 79.82 -16.74 23.44
C GLY A 636 79.20 -17.41 22.19
N SER A 637 79.71 -17.16 20.98
CA SER A 637 79.89 -18.12 19.86
C SER A 637 79.06 -19.44 19.70
N VAL A 638 78.66 -19.74 18.44
CA VAL A 638 78.61 -21.10 17.78
C VAL A 638 77.44 -22.05 18.19
N CYS A 639 76.70 -22.73 17.29
CA CYS A 639 76.77 -22.85 15.81
C CYS A 639 75.42 -23.19 15.11
N ASN A 640 75.35 -22.90 13.81
CA ASN A 640 74.61 -23.55 12.71
C ASN A 640 73.27 -24.28 12.94
N ASN A 641 72.25 -23.89 12.15
CA ASN A 641 72.09 -24.56 10.85
C ASN A 641 71.38 -23.70 9.78
N ASN A 642 71.78 -23.84 8.52
CA ASN A 642 71.15 -23.15 7.38
C ASN A 642 69.99 -23.98 6.81
N ASN A 643 68.88 -23.33 6.45
CA ASN A 643 68.37 -23.35 5.06
C ASN A 643 67.08 -22.52 4.84
N ASN A 644 66.80 -22.25 3.56
CA ASN A 644 65.51 -21.82 2.98
C ASN A 644 65.05 -20.36 3.12
N TYR A 645 65.89 -19.43 2.66
CA TYR A 645 65.39 -18.29 1.88
C TYR A 645 64.75 -18.80 0.57
N LYS A 646 63.43 -19.06 0.56
CA LYS A 646 62.48 -19.00 -0.60
C LYS A 646 61.19 -19.78 -0.31
N GLN A 647 60.11 -19.09 0.10
CA GLN A 647 58.75 -19.33 -0.46
C GLN A 647 57.71 -18.27 -0.04
N PHE A 648 57.99 -17.00 -0.35
CA PHE A 648 56.93 -16.00 -0.42
C PHE A 648 56.26 -16.04 -1.81
N TYR A 649 55.63 -17.17 -2.17
CA TYR A 649 54.67 -17.29 -3.28
C TYR A 649 53.94 -18.66 -3.27
N ASN A 650 52.65 -18.61 -3.66
CA ASN A 650 51.82 -19.71 -4.17
C ASN A 650 51.32 -20.85 -3.24
N THR A 651 50.05 -20.67 -2.82
CA THR A 651 48.92 -21.63 -2.91
C THR A 651 48.77 -22.85 -1.98
N LYS A 652 47.65 -22.81 -1.22
CA LYS A 652 46.49 -23.76 -1.27
C LYS A 652 46.58 -25.14 -0.56
N LYS A 653 45.47 -25.46 0.12
CA LYS A 653 44.86 -26.80 0.35
C LYS A 653 45.25 -27.58 1.62
N SER A 654 44.22 -27.97 2.40
CA SER A 654 44.16 -29.11 3.37
C SER A 654 45.14 -29.11 4.56
N LEU A 655 45.01 -29.91 5.63
CA LEU A 655 43.93 -30.77 6.19
C LEU A 655 43.43 -30.14 7.53
N HIS A 656 42.29 -30.44 8.17
CA HIS A 656 41.62 -31.71 8.59
C HIS A 656 42.28 -32.45 9.79
N GLU A 657 41.44 -32.81 10.78
CA GLU A 657 41.68 -33.72 11.95
C GLU A 657 42.75 -33.30 13.00
N THR A 658 42.76 -33.76 14.28
CA THR A 658 42.09 -34.83 15.07
C THR A 658 41.53 -34.26 16.42
N TYR A 659 40.32 -34.62 16.93
CA TYR A 659 39.89 -35.75 17.82
C TYR A 659 40.42 -35.72 19.29
N PRO A 660 39.75 -36.31 20.34
CA PRO A 660 38.90 -37.54 20.29
C PRO A 660 37.61 -37.67 21.16
N LEU A 661 36.81 -38.70 20.80
CA LEU A 661 35.97 -39.62 21.62
C LEU A 661 34.91 -39.14 22.65
N PHE A 662 33.64 -39.54 22.43
CA PHE A 662 33.06 -40.80 22.98
C PHE A 662 31.79 -41.23 22.19
N THR A 663 31.23 -42.41 22.46
CA THR A 663 30.39 -43.20 21.52
C THR A 663 29.03 -43.68 22.06
N ASN A 664 28.06 -43.99 21.18
CA ASN A 664 27.47 -45.34 21.01
C ASN A 664 26.19 -45.37 20.12
N HIS A 665 26.19 -46.28 19.12
CA HIS A 665 25.03 -46.89 18.40
C HIS A 665 24.02 -45.95 17.67
N GLN A 666 23.31 -46.35 16.61
CA GLN A 666 23.14 -47.67 15.98
C GLN A 666 22.83 -47.50 14.47
N ASP A 667 23.30 -48.40 13.61
CA ASP A 667 23.01 -48.46 12.16
C ASP A 667 22.63 -49.91 11.77
N ASP A 668 21.96 -50.07 10.61
CA ASP A 668 22.04 -51.25 9.71
C ASP A 668 21.38 -50.92 8.34
N ASP A 669 22.23 -50.71 7.34
CA ASP A 669 22.14 -50.87 5.87
C ASP A 669 20.79 -50.88 5.10
N ASN A 670 20.71 -50.08 4.00
CA ASN A 670 21.09 -50.58 2.65
C ASN A 670 21.08 -49.55 1.48
N HIS A 671 21.75 -49.93 0.38
CA HIS A 671 21.84 -49.31 -0.96
C HIS A 671 20.48 -49.37 -1.74
N GLU A 672 20.18 -48.69 -2.88
CA GLU A 672 20.81 -47.71 -3.79
C GLU A 672 19.65 -46.91 -4.49
N ASP A 673 19.70 -46.07 -5.55
CA ASP A 673 20.63 -45.72 -6.64
C ASP A 673 20.45 -44.21 -7.04
N ILE A 674 21.15 -43.72 -8.08
CA ILE A 674 21.25 -42.29 -8.47
C ILE A 674 20.81 -42.04 -9.92
N ASN A 675 19.97 -41.02 -10.18
CA ASN A 675 20.27 -39.93 -11.14
C ASN A 675 19.28 -38.74 -11.22
N ASP A 676 19.80 -37.64 -11.75
CA ASP A 676 19.17 -36.42 -12.28
C ASP A 676 18.02 -35.70 -11.52
N LYS A 677 18.43 -34.67 -10.74
CA LYS A 677 17.67 -33.42 -10.61
C LYS A 677 18.59 -32.21 -10.70
N LEU A 678 18.48 -31.44 -11.78
CA LEU A 678 19.21 -30.19 -12.00
C LEU A 678 18.28 -28.97 -12.11
N TYR A 679 18.75 -27.84 -11.58
CA TYR A 679 18.19 -26.49 -11.69
C TYR A 679 16.71 -26.23 -11.32
N ARG A 680 16.50 -25.82 -10.06
CA ARG A 680 15.56 -24.74 -9.73
C ARG A 680 16.19 -23.77 -8.73
N LYS A 681 16.88 -22.74 -9.22
CA LYS A 681 17.40 -21.66 -8.37
C LYS A 681 16.23 -20.86 -7.79
N GLN A 682 16.13 -20.81 -6.47
CA GLN A 682 15.36 -19.78 -5.77
C GLN A 682 16.15 -18.47 -5.82
N GLN A 683 15.48 -17.35 -6.12
CA GLN A 683 15.99 -16.02 -5.81
C GLN A 683 15.41 -15.57 -4.46
N PRO A 684 16.21 -14.97 -3.57
CA PRO A 684 15.70 -14.44 -2.30
C PRO A 684 14.84 -13.20 -2.52
N GLN A 685 13.82 -13.01 -1.68
CA GLN A 685 13.08 -11.75 -1.60
C GLN A 685 14.00 -10.64 -1.09
N VAL A 686 14.12 -9.56 -1.85
CA VAL A 686 14.85 -8.36 -1.41
C VAL A 686 13.90 -7.49 -0.60
N PHE A 687 14.15 -7.39 0.71
CA PHE A 687 13.66 -6.25 1.50
C PHE A 687 14.41 -5.00 1.03
N ILE A 688 13.68 -3.93 0.74
CA ILE A 688 14.24 -2.63 0.39
C ILE A 688 14.08 -1.72 1.61
N ASP A 689 15.20 -1.43 2.28
CA ASP A 689 15.31 -0.28 3.18
C ASP A 689 15.15 1.01 2.38
N PHE A 690 14.42 1.99 2.94
CA PHE A 690 14.34 3.35 2.42
C PHE A 690 15.13 4.29 3.33
N GLY A 691 16.20 4.86 2.78
CA GLY A 691 16.98 5.96 3.34
C GLY A 691 17.23 7.04 2.29
#